data_AF-A0A547Q6A4-F1
#
_entry.id   AF-A0A547Q6A4-F1
#
_cell.length_a   1.000
_cell.length_b   1.000
_cell.length_c   1.000
_cell.angle_alpha   90.00
_cell.angle_beta   90.00
_cell.angle_gamma   90.00
#
_symmetry.space_group_name_H-M   'P 1'
#
loop_
_entity.id
_entity.type
_entity.pdbx_description
1 polymer ?
#
loop_
_entity_poly.entity_id
_entity_poly.type
_entity_poly.pdbx_seq_one_letter_code
_entity_poly.pdbx_strand_id
1 'polypeptide(L)'
;MPAVGGIIAGFLATGVGAAVATTALSLAFNVVVAKLTQPKGPKPRDLQTEVRQSDADRLRHYGRVRVAGVLHFWEWRYREDRRWLYKLLAISTGGIEAVDKIWLNNQTVTLDGNKVDDGPYKYIAKINVRNGRSGAEYAGGQHAQLLRDYPESWTANHRLDGVATVLARFRAVKGEDIAEVYPGGEPKVTVLVRGSRCWDPRLGPRSDSTTIYTENVALQICDFLSNTGFGRLSVTDLDIPAFTQAANDCDDPIARKGGGTSPRFAGGGSYALNEPLKDPLQRMLDACAGHLYLTPAGKIGLRVGKWRDPVHTIEEDHIVTIEGGAGSGEFNRVTTLVPEYVEPGLNYQTTTAEAWEDTDLIGLIGEVEPRELDLPWVQDFAQARRLAKDKLALLNPKWRFNITLRFWGLLLLGEESVYLNYPPFGIVNEPFWIESWSFSPDDEDGVCRVTLRHANRAAREDWNPEVDEGNGPSTPAPVAAGTVTVPTPVITSVTVEMRTIGIFTSSGVIRAVAVVNPGYYLIGGYRRTGASNWTELRVDQETGVMETPILEDRASYDLRMGYATGGFFSTNSILPSLIPQASKAFTEVPGVEVNVPRMAPDNPSNISFVEAATDLEITFRPGVGRNFWRTNVVEGSTAATGAVVTRSYSTAESVTVTVPKTAGASYWLTSESPESQISSGVAVTTL
;
A
#
# COMPACT_ATOMS: atom_id res chain seq x y z
N MET A 1 2.00 -45.60 31.28
CA MET A 1 2.81 -44.63 30.49
C MET A 1 2.50 -43.24 31.00
N PRO A 2 3.32 -42.64 31.88
CA PRO A 2 3.11 -41.28 32.34
C PRO A 2 3.82 -40.28 31.43
N ALA A 3 3.09 -39.20 31.11
CA ALA A 3 3.58 -38.05 30.37
C ALA A 3 4.72 -37.36 31.13
N VAL A 4 5.88 -37.24 30.48
CA VAL A 4 7.03 -36.47 30.98
C VAL A 4 6.77 -35.00 30.68
N GLY A 5 6.13 -34.31 31.62
CA GLY A 5 6.04 -32.85 31.64
C GLY A 5 7.37 -32.26 32.11
N GLY A 6 8.04 -31.52 31.23
CA GLY A 6 9.26 -30.77 31.56
C GLY A 6 8.96 -29.67 32.57
N ILE A 7 9.40 -29.89 33.81
CA ILE A 7 9.39 -28.93 34.91
C ILE A 7 10.44 -27.85 34.59
N ILE A 8 9.99 -26.64 34.23
CA ILE A 8 10.75 -25.44 34.57
C ILE A 8 10.59 -25.32 36.08
N ALA A 9 11.59 -25.80 36.81
CA ALA A 9 11.63 -25.62 38.26
C ALA A 9 11.66 -24.12 38.51
N GLY A 10 10.61 -23.62 39.17
CA GLY A 10 10.45 -22.21 39.46
C GLY A 10 11.60 -21.70 40.32
N PHE A 11 12.22 -20.62 39.87
CA PHE A 11 12.91 -19.67 40.74
C PHE A 11 12.32 -18.29 40.49
N LEU A 12 11.11 -18.08 41.01
CA LEU A 12 10.76 -16.75 41.51
C LEU A 12 11.54 -16.59 42.81
N ALA A 13 12.41 -15.59 42.87
CA ALA A 13 13.19 -15.26 44.06
C ALA A 13 12.26 -14.86 45.22
N THR A 14 11.84 -15.83 46.03
CA THR A 14 11.33 -15.59 47.39
C THR A 14 12.51 -15.48 48.35
N GLY A 15 12.46 -14.46 49.20
CA GLY A 15 13.57 -14.01 50.03
C GLY A 15 14.16 -15.00 51.02
N VAL A 16 15.33 -14.60 51.49
CA VAL A 16 16.17 -15.15 52.56
C VAL A 16 15.36 -15.78 53.71
N GLY A 17 15.58 -17.07 53.97
CA GLY A 17 15.09 -17.78 55.16
C GLY A 17 15.57 -19.24 55.17
N ALA A 18 16.36 -19.60 56.18
CA ALA A 18 17.12 -20.86 56.25
C ALA A 18 16.27 -22.14 56.37
N ALA A 19 16.64 -23.17 55.59
CA ALA A 19 16.56 -24.58 55.97
C ALA A 19 17.54 -25.39 55.10
N VAL A 20 18.53 -26.02 55.74
CA VAL A 20 19.56 -26.87 55.10
C VAL A 20 18.97 -28.26 54.82
N ALA A 21 18.90 -28.65 53.56
CA ALA A 21 18.82 -30.03 53.09
C ALA A 21 19.28 -30.08 51.62
N THR A 22 20.46 -30.67 51.38
CA THR A 22 21.03 -31.13 50.09
C THR A 22 20.64 -30.35 48.82
N THR A 23 21.40 -29.29 48.52
CA THR A 23 21.21 -28.48 47.31
C THR A 23 21.95 -29.10 46.12
N ALA A 24 21.37 -30.13 45.50
CA ALA A 24 21.81 -30.57 44.17
C ALA A 24 21.37 -29.50 43.14
N LEU A 25 22.29 -28.59 42.80
CA LEU A 25 22.05 -27.57 41.77
C LEU A 25 22.08 -28.25 40.40
N SER A 26 20.91 -28.64 39.90
CA SER A 26 20.74 -29.15 38.54
C SER A 26 20.30 -28.01 37.62
N LEU A 27 21.14 -27.65 36.65
CA LEU A 27 20.83 -26.68 35.61
C LEU A 27 20.51 -27.46 34.33
N ALA A 28 19.23 -27.77 34.13
CA ALA A 28 18.74 -28.48 32.95
C ALA A 28 17.97 -27.52 32.03
N PHE A 29 18.63 -27.01 30.99
CA PHE A 29 17.98 -26.26 29.90
C PHE A 29 17.59 -27.22 28.78
N ASN A 30 16.73 -28.19 29.10
CA ASN A 30 16.26 -29.16 28.11
C ASN A 30 15.25 -28.52 27.15
N VAL A 31 15.72 -28.03 26.00
CA VAL A 31 14.86 -27.54 24.91
C VAL A 31 14.90 -28.45 23.68
N VAL A 32 15.71 -29.52 23.62
CA VAL A 32 15.94 -30.19 22.31
C VAL A 32 14.94 -31.30 21.97
N VAL A 33 14.26 -31.93 22.94
CA VAL A 33 13.30 -33.03 22.63
C VAL A 33 11.83 -32.58 22.64
N ALA A 34 11.47 -31.50 23.34
CA ALA A 34 10.10 -30.97 23.38
C ALA A 34 9.74 -30.01 22.21
N LYS A 35 10.63 -29.84 21.23
CA LYS A 35 10.46 -28.91 20.09
C LYS A 35 9.65 -29.47 18.92
N LEU A 36 9.11 -30.69 19.02
CA LEU A 36 8.23 -31.30 18.02
C LEU A 36 6.75 -30.90 18.18
N THR A 37 6.43 -30.15 19.23
CA THR A 37 5.21 -29.34 19.35
C THR A 37 5.64 -27.88 19.44
N GLN A 38 6.10 -27.31 18.32
CA GLN A 38 6.44 -25.89 18.27
C GLN A 38 5.21 -25.07 18.70
N PRO A 39 5.36 -24.10 19.63
CA PRO A 39 4.26 -23.21 19.95
C PRO A 39 3.91 -22.37 18.72
N LYS A 40 2.73 -22.64 18.16
CA LYS A 40 2.22 -21.94 16.99
C LYS A 40 1.74 -20.57 17.44
N GLY A 41 2.58 -19.56 17.23
CA GLY A 41 2.19 -18.17 17.40
C GLY A 41 1.13 -17.72 16.38
N PRO A 42 0.64 -16.49 16.48
CA PRO A 42 -0.29 -15.93 15.50
C PRO A 42 0.36 -15.96 14.12
N LYS A 43 -0.30 -16.63 13.17
CA LYS A 43 0.23 -16.73 11.82
C LYS A 43 0.20 -15.35 11.15
N PRO A 44 1.16 -15.01 10.28
CA PRO A 44 1.15 -13.76 9.52
C PRO A 44 -0.18 -13.48 8.80
N ARG A 45 -0.86 -14.52 8.30
CA ARG A 45 -2.20 -14.41 7.70
C ARG A 45 -3.24 -13.86 8.68
N ASP A 46 -3.22 -14.30 9.92
CA ASP A 46 -4.18 -13.91 10.95
C ASP A 46 -3.94 -12.46 11.37
N LEU A 47 -2.67 -12.07 11.48
CA LEU A 47 -2.25 -10.69 11.76
C LEU A 47 -2.68 -9.69 10.68
N GLN A 48 -2.72 -10.13 9.42
CA GLN A 48 -3.17 -9.32 8.30
C GLN A 48 -4.70 -9.23 8.20
N THR A 49 -5.48 -9.87 9.08
CA THR A 49 -6.94 -9.83 9.08
C THR A 49 -7.47 -8.87 10.14
N GLU A 50 -8.47 -8.06 9.79
CA GLU A 50 -9.08 -7.15 10.75
C GLU A 50 -9.94 -7.95 11.73
N VAL A 51 -9.64 -7.85 13.02
CA VAL A 51 -10.37 -8.55 14.06
C VAL A 51 -11.53 -7.67 14.54
N ARG A 52 -12.75 -8.23 14.59
CA ARG A 52 -13.99 -7.56 15.01
C ARG A 52 -14.63 -8.25 16.21
N GLN A 53 -13.81 -8.68 17.17
CA GLN A 53 -14.25 -9.36 18.38
C GLN A 53 -14.21 -8.40 19.56
N SER A 54 -15.19 -8.51 20.45
CA SER A 54 -15.27 -7.64 21.64
C SER A 54 -14.18 -7.93 22.67
N ASP A 55 -13.63 -9.14 22.66
CA ASP A 55 -12.64 -9.69 23.58
C ASP A 55 -11.33 -10.06 22.86
N ALA A 56 -11.04 -9.38 21.75
CA ALA A 56 -9.84 -9.63 20.97
C ALA A 56 -8.55 -9.42 21.79
N ASP A 57 -7.59 -10.33 21.59
CA ASP A 57 -6.32 -10.27 22.28
C ASP A 57 -5.47 -9.06 21.88
N ARG A 58 -4.74 -8.54 22.87
CA ARG A 58 -3.79 -7.46 22.65
C ARG A 58 -2.50 -8.03 22.06
N LEU A 59 -2.10 -7.50 20.91
CA LEU A 59 -0.87 -7.88 20.23
C LEU A 59 0.25 -6.87 20.50
N ARG A 60 1.49 -7.37 20.51
CA ARG A 60 2.72 -6.56 20.48
C ARG A 60 3.63 -7.09 19.38
N HIS A 61 4.39 -6.18 18.79
CA HIS A 61 5.20 -6.43 17.59
C HIS A 61 6.65 -6.01 17.80
N TYR A 62 7.59 -6.78 17.27
CA TYR A 62 9.01 -6.44 17.17
C TYR A 62 9.49 -6.52 15.72
N GLY A 63 10.54 -5.77 15.36
CA GLY A 63 11.03 -5.68 13.98
C GLY A 63 9.97 -5.13 13.02
N ARG A 64 9.98 -5.57 11.76
CA ARG A 64 8.96 -5.18 10.76
C ARG A 64 7.86 -6.21 10.69
N VAL A 65 6.59 -5.82 10.76
CA VAL A 65 5.47 -6.75 10.57
C VAL A 65 4.33 -6.09 9.82
N ARG A 66 3.63 -6.84 8.97
CA ARG A 66 2.40 -6.39 8.30
C ARG A 66 1.18 -6.84 9.09
N VAL A 67 0.34 -5.89 9.50
CA VAL A 67 -0.78 -6.11 10.44
C VAL A 67 -2.01 -5.28 10.06
N ALA A 68 -3.21 -5.76 10.39
CA ALA A 68 -4.47 -5.01 10.24
C ALA A 68 -4.96 -4.40 11.56
N GLY A 69 -4.77 -5.13 12.67
CA GLY A 69 -5.18 -4.73 14.01
C GLY A 69 -6.64 -5.07 14.37
N VAL A 70 -7.05 -4.62 15.55
CA VAL A 70 -8.35 -4.88 16.17
C VAL A 70 -9.25 -3.65 16.05
N LEU A 71 -10.47 -3.84 15.55
CA LEU A 71 -11.46 -2.77 15.40
C LEU A 71 -12.01 -2.30 16.75
N HIS A 72 -11.77 -1.03 17.09
CA HIS A 72 -12.22 -0.41 18.34
C HIS A 72 -13.34 0.62 18.15
N PHE A 73 -13.48 1.17 16.94
CA PHE A 73 -14.54 2.11 16.62
C PHE A 73 -14.95 1.94 15.16
N TRP A 74 -16.26 1.89 14.91
CA TRP A 74 -16.82 1.75 13.58
C TRP A 74 -18.16 2.44 13.52
N GLU A 75 -18.21 3.64 12.94
CA GLU A 75 -19.47 4.38 12.81
C GLU A 75 -19.47 5.33 11.60
N TRP A 76 -20.67 5.72 11.17
CA TRP A 76 -20.86 6.70 10.10
C TRP A 76 -21.21 8.08 10.64
N ARG A 77 -20.69 9.16 10.02
CA ARG A 77 -21.06 10.55 10.33
C ARG A 77 -21.17 11.39 9.07
N TYR A 78 -22.07 12.36 9.05
CA TYR A 78 -22.08 13.41 8.05
C TYR A 78 -21.09 14.53 8.43
N ARG A 79 -20.21 14.90 7.50
CA ARG A 79 -19.24 16.00 7.59
C ARG A 79 -18.99 16.60 6.21
N GLU A 80 -18.95 17.92 6.12
CA GLU A 80 -18.67 18.64 4.86
C GLU A 80 -19.64 18.19 3.74
N ASP A 81 -20.95 18.09 4.07
CA ASP A 81 -22.03 17.62 3.19
C ASP A 81 -21.86 16.20 2.63
N ARG A 82 -21.03 15.39 3.27
CA ARG A 82 -20.73 14.03 2.85
C ARG A 82 -20.77 13.06 4.02
N ARG A 83 -21.18 11.83 3.76
CA ARG A 83 -21.16 10.76 4.75
C ARG A 83 -19.78 10.11 4.77
N TRP A 84 -19.19 9.92 5.94
CA TRP A 84 -17.88 9.31 6.15
C TRP A 84 -17.98 8.16 7.15
N LEU A 85 -17.36 7.02 6.84
CA LEU A 85 -17.11 5.92 7.77
C LEU A 85 -15.86 6.24 8.58
N TYR A 86 -15.91 6.09 9.89
CA TYR A 86 -14.78 6.20 10.81
C TYR A 86 -14.46 4.80 11.32
N LYS A 87 -13.21 4.39 11.12
CA LYS A 87 -12.72 3.04 11.44
C LYS A 87 -11.42 3.18 12.24
N LEU A 88 -11.49 2.91 13.54
CA LEU A 88 -10.32 2.93 14.43
C LEU A 88 -9.81 1.51 14.65
N LEU A 89 -8.55 1.28 14.29
CA LEU A 89 -7.86 0.01 14.46
C LEU A 89 -6.77 0.17 15.52
N ALA A 90 -6.78 -0.69 16.54
CA ALA A 90 -5.68 -0.84 17.48
C ALA A 90 -4.66 -1.80 16.88
N ILE A 91 -3.44 -1.30 16.66
CA ILE A 91 -2.39 -2.00 15.93
C ILE A 91 -1.46 -2.74 16.90
N SER A 92 -0.84 -2.02 17.83
CA SER A 92 0.20 -2.59 18.71
C SER A 92 0.08 -2.05 20.12
N THR A 93 0.16 -2.92 21.11
CA THR A 93 0.39 -2.54 22.51
C THR A 93 1.88 -2.33 22.78
N GLY A 94 2.23 -1.27 23.50
CA GLY A 94 3.62 -0.84 23.72
C GLY A 94 4.13 0.13 22.65
N GLY A 95 3.24 0.61 21.80
CA GLY A 95 3.54 1.51 20.69
C GLY A 95 4.32 0.86 19.54
N ILE A 96 4.54 1.66 18.50
CA ILE A 96 5.35 1.35 17.31
C ILE A 96 6.36 2.49 17.07
N GLU A 97 7.45 2.21 16.37
CA GLU A 97 8.36 3.27 15.90
C GLU A 97 7.70 4.09 14.79
N ALA A 98 7.14 3.43 13.77
CA ALA A 98 6.51 4.07 12.63
C ALA A 98 5.66 3.10 11.80
N VAL A 99 4.85 3.67 10.90
CA VAL A 99 4.21 2.96 9.79
C VAL A 99 5.00 3.25 8.51
N ASP A 100 5.51 2.22 7.85
CA ASP A 100 6.33 2.35 6.64
C ASP A 100 5.49 2.29 5.36
N LYS A 101 4.44 1.45 5.34
CA LYS A 101 3.57 1.26 4.17
C LYS A 101 2.13 0.95 4.60
N ILE A 102 1.16 1.36 3.79
CA ILE A 102 -0.27 1.13 4.02
C ILE A 102 -0.85 0.47 2.78
N TRP A 103 -1.73 -0.51 2.98
CA TRP A 103 -2.55 -1.08 1.93
C TRP A 103 -4.03 -0.94 2.27
N LEU A 104 -4.82 -0.62 1.24
CA LEU A 104 -6.27 -0.65 1.24
C LEU A 104 -6.71 -1.74 0.25
N ASN A 105 -7.41 -2.77 0.73
CA ASN A 105 -7.80 -3.94 -0.10
C ASN A 105 -6.62 -4.52 -0.93
N ASN A 106 -5.46 -4.70 -0.28
CA ASN A 106 -4.21 -5.17 -0.90
C ASN A 106 -3.59 -4.25 -1.97
N GLN A 107 -4.14 -3.06 -2.20
CA GLN A 107 -3.48 -2.03 -3.01
C GLN A 107 -2.67 -1.10 -2.10
N THR A 108 -1.37 -0.95 -2.38
CA THR A 108 -0.54 0.03 -1.67
C THR A 108 -1.06 1.43 -1.95
N VAL A 109 -1.08 2.29 -0.93
CA VAL A 109 -1.48 3.69 -1.07
C VAL A 109 -0.41 4.62 -0.53
N THR A 110 -0.29 5.80 -1.15
CA THR A 110 0.54 6.91 -0.67
C THR A 110 -0.34 7.96 0.01
N LEU A 111 0.24 8.68 0.97
CA LEU A 111 -0.44 9.74 1.69
C LEU A 111 0.15 11.11 1.35
N ASP A 112 -0.72 12.07 1.03
CA ASP A 112 -0.44 13.51 1.10
C ASP A 112 -1.00 14.05 2.43
N GLY A 113 -0.11 14.24 3.40
CA GLY A 113 -0.48 14.47 4.80
C GLY A 113 -1.26 13.28 5.38
N ASN A 114 -2.56 13.44 5.56
CA ASN A 114 -3.46 12.37 6.03
C ASN A 114 -4.44 11.88 4.95
N LYS A 115 -4.35 12.38 3.71
CA LYS A 115 -5.25 12.01 2.61
C LYS A 115 -4.55 10.99 1.74
N VAL A 116 -5.29 9.99 1.27
CA VAL A 116 -4.78 9.10 0.24
C VAL A 116 -4.67 9.87 -1.08
N ASP A 117 -3.53 9.78 -1.75
CA ASP A 117 -3.24 10.52 -2.99
C ASP A 117 -3.15 9.63 -4.25
N ASP A 118 -3.49 8.34 -4.11
CA ASP A 118 -3.37 7.35 -5.18
C ASP A 118 -4.62 6.45 -5.31
N GLY A 119 -4.78 5.86 -6.50
CA GLY A 119 -5.79 4.86 -6.81
C GLY A 119 -7.24 5.35 -6.69
N PRO A 120 -8.21 4.42 -6.60
CA PRO A 120 -9.63 4.75 -6.44
C PRO A 120 -9.92 5.50 -5.14
N TYR A 121 -8.98 5.46 -4.17
CA TYR A 121 -9.13 6.06 -2.85
C TYR A 121 -8.64 7.52 -2.76
N LYS A 122 -8.12 8.07 -3.86
CA LYS A 122 -7.58 9.43 -3.93
C LYS A 122 -8.60 10.46 -3.45
N TYR A 123 -8.22 11.25 -2.43
CA TYR A 123 -9.03 12.27 -1.75
C TYR A 123 -10.34 11.81 -1.08
N ILE A 124 -10.68 10.52 -1.16
CA ILE A 124 -11.89 9.95 -0.58
C ILE A 124 -11.59 9.01 0.61
N ALA A 125 -10.33 8.66 0.82
CA ALA A 125 -9.84 8.02 2.03
C ALA A 125 -8.88 8.94 2.78
N LYS A 126 -8.96 8.94 4.11
CA LYS A 126 -8.05 9.66 5.00
C LYS A 126 -7.53 8.73 6.09
N ILE A 127 -6.22 8.66 6.29
CA ILE A 127 -5.58 7.82 7.30
C ILE A 127 -4.84 8.72 8.28
N ASN A 128 -5.12 8.57 9.57
CA ASN A 128 -4.32 9.19 10.64
C ASN A 128 -3.72 8.07 11.49
N VAL A 129 -2.45 8.21 11.83
CA VAL A 129 -1.72 7.25 12.67
C VAL A 129 -1.39 7.91 14.00
N ARG A 130 -1.44 7.15 15.08
CA ARG A 130 -0.80 7.49 16.37
C ARG A 130 0.11 6.34 16.75
N ASN A 131 1.36 6.65 17.08
CA ASN A 131 2.37 5.63 17.37
C ASN A 131 2.21 4.98 18.75
N GLY A 132 1.40 5.56 19.66
CA GLY A 132 1.13 5.01 20.98
C GLY A 132 2.32 5.01 21.93
N ARG A 133 3.36 5.82 21.69
CA ARG A 133 4.64 5.72 22.40
C ARG A 133 4.83 6.76 23.51
N SER A 134 4.77 8.04 23.20
CA SER A 134 5.10 9.10 24.15
C SER A 134 4.44 10.43 23.81
N GLY A 135 4.48 11.37 24.76
CA GLY A 135 3.91 12.71 24.59
C GLY A 135 2.42 12.66 24.26
N ALA A 136 2.00 13.50 23.31
CA ALA A 136 0.61 13.52 22.88
C ALA A 136 0.17 12.17 22.30
N GLU A 137 1.03 11.47 21.55
CA GLU A 137 0.71 10.22 20.85
C GLU A 137 0.53 9.01 21.76
N TYR A 138 0.97 9.09 23.02
CA TYR A 138 0.82 8.01 24.00
C TYR A 138 -0.64 7.57 24.17
N ALA A 139 -1.57 8.53 24.21
CA ALA A 139 -2.99 8.24 24.23
C ALA A 139 -3.46 7.93 22.79
N GLY A 140 -3.41 6.64 22.42
CA GLY A 140 -3.72 6.15 21.08
C GLY A 140 -5.15 6.39 20.62
N GLY A 141 -6.09 6.55 21.55
CA GLY A 141 -7.50 6.82 21.26
C GLY A 141 -7.80 8.29 21.00
N GLN A 142 -6.85 9.20 21.27
CA GLN A 142 -7.06 10.65 21.19
C GLN A 142 -6.84 11.18 19.76
N HIS A 143 -7.57 10.63 18.79
CA HIS A 143 -7.64 11.20 17.45
C HIS A 143 -8.55 12.43 17.44
N ALA A 144 -8.01 13.58 17.04
CA ALA A 144 -8.76 14.84 17.03
C ALA A 144 -10.08 14.76 16.25
N GLN A 145 -10.12 13.97 15.18
CA GLN A 145 -11.33 13.80 14.38
C GLN A 145 -12.38 12.94 15.06
N LEU A 146 -12.00 11.94 15.88
CA LEU A 146 -12.98 11.18 16.66
C LEU A 146 -13.58 12.03 17.78
N LEU A 147 -12.73 12.70 18.57
CA LEU A 147 -13.16 13.54 19.69
C LEU A 147 -14.09 14.68 19.25
N ARG A 148 -13.82 15.25 18.08
CA ARG A 148 -14.62 16.35 17.52
C ARG A 148 -15.94 15.86 16.90
N ASP A 149 -15.94 14.69 16.28
CA ASP A 149 -17.06 14.26 15.43
C ASP A 149 -18.02 13.30 16.15
N TYR A 150 -17.56 12.68 17.25
CA TYR A 150 -18.31 11.79 18.13
C TYR A 150 -18.07 12.08 19.63
N PRO A 151 -18.20 13.32 20.11
CA PRO A 151 -17.97 13.62 21.53
C PRO A 151 -18.91 12.84 22.47
N GLU A 152 -20.09 12.44 21.99
CA GLU A 152 -21.07 11.63 22.73
C GLU A 152 -20.69 10.15 22.88
N SER A 153 -19.96 9.57 21.92
CA SER A 153 -19.61 8.13 21.90
C SER A 153 -18.13 7.87 22.14
N TRP A 154 -17.27 8.84 21.83
CA TRP A 154 -15.81 8.75 21.97
C TRP A 154 -15.25 9.98 22.67
N THR A 155 -15.26 9.95 24.00
CA THR A 155 -14.75 11.00 24.88
C THR A 155 -13.23 10.90 25.10
N ALA A 156 -12.65 11.93 25.73
CA ALA A 156 -11.24 11.94 26.16
C ALA A 156 -10.85 10.79 27.12
N ASN A 157 -11.82 10.11 27.71
CA ASN A 157 -11.59 8.94 28.58
C ASN A 157 -11.32 7.65 27.78
N HIS A 158 -11.66 7.60 26.49
CA HIS A 158 -11.27 6.51 25.59
C HIS A 158 -9.82 6.69 25.15
N ARG A 159 -8.90 6.50 26.09
CA ARG A 159 -7.50 6.92 25.96
C ARG A 159 -6.67 5.99 25.09
N LEU A 160 -6.87 4.67 25.22
CA LEU A 160 -6.01 3.63 24.63
C LEU A 160 -4.51 3.95 24.86
N ASP A 161 -4.15 4.20 26.11
CA ASP A 161 -2.79 4.58 26.49
C ASP A 161 -1.78 3.47 26.14
N GLY A 162 -0.66 3.85 25.52
CA GLY A 162 0.38 2.92 25.12
C GLY A 162 0.03 2.04 23.91
N VAL A 163 -1.05 2.35 23.19
CA VAL A 163 -1.52 1.57 22.03
C VAL A 163 -1.36 2.38 20.76
N ALA A 164 -0.62 1.84 19.77
CA ALA A 164 -0.55 2.39 18.43
C ALA A 164 -1.89 2.17 17.72
N THR A 165 -2.42 3.19 17.06
CA THR A 165 -3.72 3.13 16.40
C THR A 165 -3.71 3.75 15.01
N VAL A 166 -4.56 3.24 14.15
CA VAL A 166 -4.82 3.77 12.80
C VAL A 166 -6.29 4.14 12.71
N LEU A 167 -6.57 5.43 12.51
CA LEU A 167 -7.90 5.92 12.18
C LEU A 167 -8.01 6.08 10.67
N ALA A 168 -8.72 5.13 10.05
CA ALA A 168 -9.10 5.21 8.65
C ALA A 168 -10.48 5.83 8.50
N ARG A 169 -10.63 6.76 7.56
CA ARG A 169 -11.90 7.40 7.23
C ARG A 169 -12.19 7.26 5.75
N PHE A 170 -13.36 6.73 5.41
CA PHE A 170 -13.76 6.47 4.02
C PHE A 170 -15.03 7.23 3.69
N ARG A 171 -15.00 7.99 2.59
CA ARG A 171 -16.15 8.76 2.13
C ARG A 171 -17.14 7.85 1.42
N ALA A 172 -18.42 7.96 1.77
CA ALA A 172 -19.48 7.33 1.00
C ALA A 172 -19.53 7.91 -0.42
N VAL A 173 -19.80 7.01 -1.37
CA VAL A 173 -20.05 7.35 -2.77
C VAL A 173 -21.49 6.98 -3.12
N LYS A 174 -21.96 7.43 -4.28
CA LYS A 174 -23.31 7.07 -4.75
C LYS A 174 -23.36 5.58 -5.06
N GLY A 175 -24.54 4.97 -4.99
CA GLY A 175 -24.72 3.53 -5.21
C GLY A 175 -24.08 3.02 -6.50
N GLU A 176 -24.19 3.81 -7.57
CA GLU A 176 -23.64 3.55 -8.90
C GLU A 176 -22.10 3.48 -8.90
N ASP A 177 -21.43 4.30 -8.07
CA ASP A 177 -19.96 4.39 -8.00
C ASP A 177 -19.35 3.35 -7.05
N ILE A 178 -20.16 2.62 -6.27
CA ILE A 178 -19.66 1.67 -5.26
C ILE A 178 -18.85 0.57 -5.92
N ALA A 179 -19.30 0.04 -7.06
CA ALA A 179 -18.59 -1.05 -7.74
C ALA A 179 -17.20 -0.62 -8.26
N GLU A 180 -17.04 0.65 -8.63
CA GLU A 180 -15.77 1.18 -9.14
C GLU A 180 -14.81 1.58 -8.01
N VAL A 181 -15.33 2.28 -7.00
CA VAL A 181 -14.53 2.88 -5.93
C VAL A 181 -14.27 1.87 -4.78
N TYR A 182 -15.26 1.03 -4.50
CA TYR A 182 -15.28 0.07 -3.40
C TYR A 182 -15.73 -1.32 -3.89
N PRO A 183 -15.02 -1.97 -4.84
CA PRO A 183 -15.44 -3.23 -5.47
C PRO A 183 -15.62 -4.41 -4.50
N GLY A 184 -15.11 -4.30 -3.26
CA GLY A 184 -15.31 -5.26 -2.18
C GLY A 184 -16.01 -4.68 -0.94
N GLY A 185 -16.67 -3.53 -1.09
CA GLY A 185 -17.23 -2.78 0.04
C GLY A 185 -16.16 -2.01 0.81
N GLU A 186 -16.31 -1.95 2.14
CA GLU A 186 -15.41 -1.17 2.98
C GLU A 186 -13.94 -1.63 2.84
N PRO A 187 -12.99 -0.73 2.62
CA PRO A 187 -11.61 -1.14 2.47
C PRO A 187 -11.04 -1.76 3.74
N LYS A 188 -10.41 -2.93 3.57
CA LYS A 188 -9.55 -3.55 4.56
C LYS A 188 -8.24 -2.76 4.65
N VAL A 189 -7.89 -2.33 5.85
CA VAL A 189 -6.66 -1.58 6.13
C VAL A 189 -5.62 -2.55 6.66
N THR A 190 -4.46 -2.61 6.01
CA THR A 190 -3.27 -3.26 6.57
C THR A 190 -2.11 -2.29 6.52
N VAL A 191 -1.24 -2.35 7.51
CA VAL A 191 -0.09 -1.46 7.68
C VAL A 191 1.17 -2.29 7.92
N LEU A 192 2.28 -1.88 7.29
CA LEU A 192 3.61 -2.38 7.61
C LEU A 192 4.16 -1.47 8.71
N VAL A 193 4.35 -2.05 9.88
CA VAL A 193 4.86 -1.31 11.04
C VAL A 193 6.30 -1.68 11.33
N ARG A 194 7.07 -0.68 11.72
CA ARG A 194 8.26 -0.86 12.54
C ARG A 194 7.79 -0.93 13.99
N GLY A 195 7.89 -2.10 14.60
CA GLY A 195 7.30 -2.45 15.88
C GLY A 195 7.87 -1.69 17.08
N SER A 196 7.69 -2.26 18.27
CA SER A 196 8.18 -1.70 19.53
C SER A 196 9.71 -1.57 19.51
N ARG A 197 10.21 -0.47 20.07
CA ARG A 197 11.64 -0.25 20.26
C ARG A 197 12.16 -1.11 21.41
N CYS A 198 13.40 -1.54 21.30
CA CYS A 198 14.08 -2.39 22.28
C CYS A 198 15.21 -1.62 22.94
N TRP A 199 15.42 -1.84 24.24
CA TRP A 199 16.60 -1.32 24.91
C TRP A 199 17.86 -2.02 24.39
N ASP A 200 18.83 -1.22 23.94
CA ASP A 200 20.16 -1.69 23.58
C ASP A 200 21.14 -1.41 24.74
N PRO A 201 21.59 -2.45 25.46
CA PRO A 201 22.53 -2.29 26.57
C PRO A 201 23.89 -1.72 26.16
N ARG A 202 24.26 -1.83 24.87
CA ARG A 202 25.52 -1.29 24.33
C ARG A 202 25.56 0.23 24.34
N LEU A 203 24.38 0.87 24.36
CA LEU A 203 24.22 2.32 24.38
C LEU A 203 24.18 2.89 25.80
N GLY A 204 24.25 2.03 26.83
CA GLY A 204 24.23 2.42 28.24
C GLY A 204 22.91 2.05 28.95
N PRO A 205 22.67 2.62 30.15
CA PRO A 205 21.51 2.29 30.96
C PRO A 205 20.18 2.54 30.23
N ARG A 206 19.15 1.78 30.61
CA ARG A 206 17.83 1.86 29.98
C ARG A 206 17.22 3.26 30.10
N SER A 207 16.94 3.86 28.96
CA SER A 207 16.32 5.18 28.81
C SER A 207 15.70 5.31 27.42
N ASP A 208 14.99 6.40 27.15
CA ASP A 208 14.37 6.63 25.83
C ASP A 208 15.39 6.76 24.68
N SER A 209 16.60 7.25 24.96
CA SER A 209 17.68 7.38 23.97
C SER A 209 18.39 6.06 23.68
N THR A 210 18.45 5.14 24.65
CA THR A 210 19.05 3.81 24.51
C THR A 210 18.03 2.74 24.09
N THR A 211 16.74 3.08 24.09
CA THR A 211 15.68 2.23 23.54
C THR A 211 15.49 2.60 22.07
N ILE A 212 15.88 1.73 21.13
CA ILE A 212 15.92 2.01 19.69
C ILE A 212 15.09 1.00 18.89
N TYR A 213 14.67 1.39 17.69
CA TYR A 213 14.14 0.40 16.76
C TYR A 213 15.26 -0.55 16.33
N THR A 214 14.99 -1.86 16.30
CA THR A 214 15.98 -2.87 15.92
C THR A 214 15.33 -4.13 15.37
N GLU A 215 16.02 -4.77 14.42
CA GLU A 215 15.71 -6.10 13.89
C GLU A 215 16.61 -7.17 14.53
N ASN A 216 17.53 -6.78 15.42
CA ASN A 216 18.42 -7.70 16.14
C ASN A 216 17.61 -8.53 17.16
N VAL A 217 17.59 -9.84 16.95
CA VAL A 217 16.76 -10.76 17.74
C VAL A 217 17.20 -10.82 19.21
N ALA A 218 18.49 -10.71 19.50
CA ALA A 218 18.97 -10.72 20.89
C ALA A 218 18.50 -9.49 21.68
N LEU A 219 18.44 -8.31 21.05
CA LEU A 219 17.88 -7.11 21.66
C LEU A 219 16.36 -7.21 21.85
N GLN A 220 15.66 -7.87 20.93
CA GLN A 220 14.22 -8.15 21.06
C GLN A 220 13.96 -9.10 22.25
N ILE A 221 14.78 -10.14 22.43
CA ILE A 221 14.71 -11.03 23.61
C ILE A 221 15.00 -10.26 24.89
N CYS A 222 16.05 -9.42 24.89
CA CYS A 222 16.39 -8.58 26.04
C CYS A 222 15.22 -7.68 26.46
N ASP A 223 14.60 -6.99 25.50
CA ASP A 223 13.43 -6.17 25.78
C ASP A 223 12.23 -7.02 26.20
N PHE A 224 11.93 -8.13 25.52
CA PHE A 224 10.81 -9.01 25.87
C PHE A 224 10.88 -9.48 27.33
N LEU A 225 12.06 -9.82 27.81
CA LEU A 225 12.27 -10.27 29.19
C LEU A 225 12.22 -9.12 30.22
N SER A 226 12.82 -7.96 29.88
CA SER A 226 13.07 -6.85 30.82
C SER A 226 12.21 -5.60 30.61
N ASN A 227 11.23 -5.64 29.70
CA ASN A 227 10.39 -4.48 29.40
C ASN A 227 9.66 -4.01 30.65
N THR A 228 9.66 -2.70 30.91
CA THR A 228 9.08 -2.12 32.13
C THR A 228 7.57 -2.34 32.26
N GLY A 229 6.84 -2.51 31.15
CA GLY A 229 5.39 -2.73 31.16
C GLY A 229 4.97 -4.20 31.01
N PHE A 230 5.76 -5.01 30.31
CA PHE A 230 5.35 -6.36 29.88
C PHE A 230 6.33 -7.46 30.26
N GLY A 231 7.58 -7.10 30.58
CA GLY A 231 8.60 -8.03 31.03
C GLY A 231 8.25 -8.65 32.38
N ARG A 232 8.93 -9.75 32.70
CA ARG A 232 8.80 -10.44 33.99
C ARG A 232 10.08 -10.40 34.81
N LEU A 233 11.17 -9.92 34.22
CA LEU A 233 12.47 -9.81 34.85
C LEU A 233 12.87 -8.34 34.98
N SER A 234 13.60 -8.04 36.05
CA SER A 234 14.30 -6.77 36.15
C SER A 234 15.55 -6.80 35.29
N VAL A 235 16.00 -5.63 34.83
CA VAL A 235 17.30 -5.48 34.16
C VAL A 235 18.45 -6.00 35.04
N THR A 236 18.30 -5.98 36.37
CA THR A 236 19.29 -6.48 37.33
C THR A 236 19.43 -8.01 37.32
N ASP A 237 18.39 -8.72 36.89
CA ASP A 237 18.37 -10.19 36.82
C ASP A 237 19.08 -10.69 35.54
N LEU A 238 19.30 -9.80 34.58
CA LEU A 238 19.96 -10.10 33.32
C LEU A 238 21.47 -9.87 33.42
N ASP A 239 22.23 -10.77 32.81
CA ASP A 239 23.66 -10.58 32.57
C ASP A 239 23.87 -9.69 31.34
N ILE A 240 24.02 -8.39 31.59
CA ILE A 240 24.16 -7.38 30.54
C ILE A 240 25.35 -7.63 29.61
N PRO A 241 26.54 -8.08 30.09
CA PRO A 241 27.63 -8.49 29.22
C PRO A 241 27.24 -9.62 28.25
N ALA A 242 26.56 -10.68 28.72
CA ALA A 242 26.11 -11.78 27.87
C ALA A 242 25.11 -11.32 26.80
N PHE A 243 24.12 -10.49 27.17
CA PHE A 243 23.18 -9.92 26.20
C PHE A 243 23.85 -8.97 25.20
N THR A 244 24.86 -8.22 25.63
CA THR A 244 25.68 -7.37 24.76
C THR A 244 26.46 -8.21 23.75
N GLN A 245 27.10 -9.30 24.20
CA GLN A 245 27.81 -10.21 23.33
C GLN A 245 26.86 -10.87 22.32
N ALA A 246 25.70 -11.34 22.78
CA ALA A 246 24.66 -11.92 21.92
C ALA A 246 24.16 -10.92 20.86
N ALA A 247 23.98 -9.65 21.22
CA ALA A 247 23.62 -8.60 20.28
C ALA A 247 24.71 -8.40 19.21
N ASN A 248 25.97 -8.36 19.61
CA ASN A 248 27.08 -8.25 18.66
C ASN A 248 27.16 -9.46 17.73
N ASP A 249 26.94 -10.67 18.23
CA ASP A 249 26.95 -11.89 17.41
C ASP A 249 25.79 -11.95 16.41
N CYS A 250 24.61 -11.42 16.77
CA CYS A 250 23.50 -11.26 15.83
C CYS A 250 23.85 -10.29 14.70
N ASP A 251 24.63 -9.24 15.00
CA ASP A 251 25.06 -8.21 14.03
C ASP A 251 26.27 -8.65 13.18
N ASP A 252 26.86 -9.82 13.44
CA ASP A 252 27.95 -10.38 12.62
C ASP A 252 27.58 -10.34 11.13
N PRO A 253 28.43 -9.80 10.24
CA PRO A 253 28.15 -9.78 8.81
C PRO A 253 28.33 -11.16 8.19
N ILE A 254 27.29 -11.66 7.55
CA ILE A 254 27.28 -12.89 6.75
C ILE A 254 27.20 -12.54 5.27
N ALA A 255 28.16 -13.04 4.49
CA ALA A 255 28.21 -12.84 3.05
C ALA A 255 27.00 -13.47 2.34
N ARG A 256 26.59 -12.86 1.21
CA ARG A 256 25.45 -13.28 0.40
C ARG A 256 25.87 -13.72 -0.99
N LYS A 257 25.14 -14.69 -1.56
CA LYS A 257 25.27 -15.15 -2.95
C LYS A 257 25.13 -14.01 -3.98
N GLY A 258 24.22 -13.07 -3.71
CA GLY A 258 24.01 -11.88 -4.55
C GLY A 258 25.05 -10.76 -4.36
N GLY A 259 26.08 -10.98 -3.53
CA GLY A 259 27.01 -9.95 -3.08
C GLY A 259 26.51 -9.17 -1.86
N GLY A 260 27.42 -8.50 -1.17
CA GLY A 260 27.14 -7.78 0.08
C GLY A 260 27.04 -8.69 1.30
N THR A 261 26.50 -8.14 2.40
CA THR A 261 26.38 -8.84 3.68
C THR A 261 25.03 -8.58 4.34
N SER A 262 24.52 -9.56 5.09
CA SER A 262 23.41 -9.37 6.03
C SER A 262 23.87 -9.66 7.46
N PRO A 263 23.19 -9.15 8.50
CA PRO A 263 23.39 -9.64 9.86
C PRO A 263 23.16 -11.16 9.94
N ARG A 264 23.81 -11.81 10.91
CA ARG A 264 23.68 -13.26 11.16
C ARG A 264 22.26 -13.64 11.55
N PHE A 265 21.70 -12.89 12.50
CA PHE A 265 20.36 -13.12 13.04
C PHE A 265 19.58 -11.81 13.13
N ALA A 266 18.70 -11.59 12.17
CA ALA A 266 17.73 -10.51 12.17
C ALA A 266 16.31 -11.04 12.01
N GLY A 267 15.33 -10.28 12.47
CA GLY A 267 13.94 -10.70 12.37
C GLY A 267 12.96 -9.75 13.04
N GLY A 268 11.71 -10.19 13.01
CA GLY A 268 10.59 -9.47 13.57
C GLY A 268 9.37 -10.36 13.58
N GLY A 269 8.54 -10.20 14.60
CA GLY A 269 7.41 -11.07 14.84
C GLY A 269 6.40 -10.44 15.76
N SER A 270 5.29 -11.17 15.95
CA SER A 270 4.17 -10.76 16.79
C SER A 270 3.84 -11.82 17.81
N TYR A 271 3.35 -11.36 18.95
CA TYR A 271 2.80 -12.23 19.99
C TYR A 271 1.63 -11.53 20.67
N ALA A 272 0.66 -12.34 21.10
CA ALA A 272 -0.42 -11.87 21.95
C ALA A 272 0.03 -11.85 23.42
N LEU A 273 -0.42 -10.84 24.16
CA LEU A 273 -0.01 -10.64 25.55
C LEU A 273 -0.59 -11.67 26.53
N ASN A 274 -1.58 -12.45 26.09
CA ASN A 274 -2.16 -13.57 26.84
C ASN A 274 -1.40 -14.89 26.62
N GLU A 275 -0.49 -14.96 25.63
CA GLU A 275 0.31 -16.16 25.39
C GLU A 275 1.26 -16.41 26.59
N PRO A 276 1.48 -17.68 26.97
CA PRO A 276 2.46 -18.00 28.01
C PRO A 276 3.85 -17.59 27.54
N LEU A 277 4.62 -16.88 28.40
CA LEU A 277 5.89 -16.25 28.00
C LEU A 277 6.91 -17.17 27.32
N LYS A 278 6.89 -18.45 27.69
CA LYS A 278 7.77 -19.48 27.11
C LYS A 278 7.59 -19.56 25.59
N ASP A 279 6.39 -19.38 25.09
CA ASP A 279 6.04 -19.66 23.70
C ASP A 279 6.58 -18.58 22.74
N PRO A 280 6.32 -17.27 22.96
CA PRO A 280 6.99 -16.21 22.20
C PRO A 280 8.51 -16.23 22.37
N LEU A 281 9.00 -16.47 23.59
CA LEU A 281 10.44 -16.55 23.85
C LEU A 281 11.10 -17.68 23.06
N GLN A 282 10.46 -18.85 22.99
CA GLN A 282 10.97 -19.97 22.23
C GLN A 282 11.06 -19.66 20.74
N ARG A 283 10.04 -18.99 20.17
CA ARG A 283 10.04 -18.53 18.78
C ARG A 283 11.17 -17.54 18.49
N MET A 284 11.46 -16.62 19.41
CA MET A 284 12.59 -15.70 19.29
C MET A 284 13.94 -16.44 19.39
N LEU A 285 14.08 -17.37 20.34
CA LEU A 285 15.30 -18.18 20.51
C LEU A 285 15.57 -19.05 19.28
N ASP A 286 14.54 -19.64 18.69
CA ASP A 286 14.68 -20.44 17.46
C ASP A 286 15.15 -19.60 16.27
N ALA A 287 14.77 -18.31 16.20
CA ALA A 287 15.19 -17.40 15.14
C ALA A 287 16.66 -16.97 15.21
N CYS A 288 17.35 -17.21 16.33
CA CYS A 288 18.78 -16.96 16.50
C CYS A 288 19.56 -18.20 16.97
N ALA A 289 18.96 -19.40 16.87
CA ALA A 289 19.50 -20.65 17.43
C ALA A 289 20.06 -20.48 18.87
N GLY A 290 19.37 -19.65 19.66
CA GLY A 290 19.80 -19.22 20.98
C GLY A 290 19.29 -20.09 22.10
N HIS A 291 19.95 -19.95 23.25
CA HIS A 291 19.51 -20.52 24.52
C HIS A 291 19.82 -19.55 25.66
N LEU A 292 18.97 -19.57 26.68
CA LEU A 292 19.23 -18.88 27.95
C LEU A 292 20.00 -19.81 28.87
N TYR A 293 20.88 -19.24 29.69
CA TYR A 293 21.63 -19.96 30.70
C TYR A 293 21.73 -19.14 31.98
N LEU A 294 21.99 -19.83 33.10
CA LEU A 294 22.27 -19.17 34.37
C LEU A 294 23.78 -18.97 34.51
N THR A 295 24.19 -17.73 34.75
CA THR A 295 25.59 -17.39 35.07
C THR A 295 25.94 -17.85 36.49
N PRO A 296 27.24 -18.02 36.81
CA PRO A 296 27.68 -18.30 38.18
C PRO A 296 27.23 -17.25 39.21
N ALA A 297 26.93 -16.02 38.77
CA ALA A 297 26.40 -14.94 39.59
C ALA A 297 24.87 -15.02 39.82
N GLY A 298 24.20 -16.06 39.32
CA GLY A 298 22.74 -16.22 39.43
C GLY A 298 21.93 -15.33 38.48
N LYS A 299 22.58 -14.68 37.50
CA LYS A 299 21.92 -13.87 36.47
C LYS A 299 21.63 -14.67 35.22
N ILE A 300 20.63 -14.26 34.46
CA ILE A 300 20.25 -14.90 33.19
C ILE A 300 21.09 -14.31 32.06
N GLY A 301 21.85 -15.16 31.37
CA GLY A 301 22.57 -14.82 30.15
C GLY A 301 21.87 -15.38 28.91
N LEU A 302 22.20 -14.81 27.75
CA LEU A 302 21.78 -15.28 26.43
C LEU A 302 23.01 -15.66 25.61
N ARG A 303 22.96 -16.81 24.95
CA ARG A 303 23.89 -17.17 23.86
C ARG A 303 23.09 -17.40 22.60
N VAL A 304 23.63 -16.97 21.47
CA VAL A 304 23.05 -17.16 20.13
C VAL A 304 23.89 -18.15 19.33
N GLY A 305 23.35 -18.61 18.19
CA GLY A 305 23.94 -19.64 17.34
C GLY A 305 25.23 -19.24 16.62
N LYS A 306 26.30 -18.96 17.37
CA LYS A 306 27.64 -18.68 16.86
C LYS A 306 28.62 -19.65 17.51
N TRP A 307 29.44 -20.29 16.68
CA TRP A 307 30.45 -21.23 17.19
C TRP A 307 31.47 -20.49 18.06
N ARG A 308 31.86 -21.15 19.15
CA ARG A 308 32.98 -20.79 20.00
C ARG A 308 33.71 -22.08 20.34
N ASP A 309 35.02 -22.09 20.15
CA ASP A 309 35.81 -23.26 20.51
C ASP A 309 35.77 -23.48 22.02
N PRO A 310 35.54 -24.73 22.47
CA PRO A 310 35.62 -25.06 23.88
C PRO A 310 36.99 -24.73 24.47
N VAL A 311 37.01 -24.24 25.71
CA VAL A 311 38.26 -23.92 26.43
C VAL A 311 38.81 -25.12 27.19
N HIS A 312 37.91 -26.03 27.59
CA HIS A 312 38.22 -27.17 28.44
C HIS A 312 38.10 -28.49 27.68
N THR A 313 38.93 -29.45 28.09
CA THR A 313 38.98 -30.79 27.50
C THR A 313 38.81 -31.83 28.62
N ILE A 314 37.78 -32.65 28.51
CA ILE A 314 37.62 -33.84 29.33
C ILE A 314 38.57 -34.90 28.79
N GLU A 315 39.56 -35.24 29.60
CA GLU A 315 40.48 -36.34 29.39
C GLU A 315 39.97 -37.59 30.11
N GLU A 316 40.53 -38.75 29.78
CA GLU A 316 40.12 -40.05 30.34
C GLU A 316 40.27 -40.12 31.88
N ASP A 317 41.28 -39.45 32.44
CA ASP A 317 41.56 -39.41 33.89
C ASP A 317 40.51 -38.64 34.70
N HIS A 318 39.80 -37.70 34.07
CA HIS A 318 38.72 -36.93 34.68
C HIS A 318 37.43 -37.75 34.82
N ILE A 319 37.29 -38.86 34.09
CA ILE A 319 36.07 -39.66 33.97
C ILE A 319 36.05 -40.74 35.05
N VAL A 320 34.92 -40.85 35.75
CA VAL A 320 34.59 -41.96 36.65
C VAL A 320 33.76 -43.00 35.91
N THR A 321 32.69 -42.55 35.24
CA THR A 321 31.87 -43.39 34.36
C THR A 321 31.48 -42.63 33.12
N ILE A 322 31.36 -43.33 32.00
CA ILE A 322 30.81 -42.83 30.75
C ILE A 322 29.80 -43.84 30.22
N GLU A 323 28.58 -43.36 29.97
CA GLU A 323 27.49 -44.15 29.41
C GLU A 323 26.98 -43.45 28.17
N GLY A 324 26.83 -44.18 27.07
CA GLY A 324 26.30 -43.62 25.83
C GLY A 324 26.93 -44.23 24.60
N GLY A 325 26.74 -43.57 23.45
CA GLY A 325 27.17 -44.08 22.16
C GLY A 325 26.59 -43.27 21.03
N ALA A 326 26.04 -43.93 20.01
CA ALA A 326 25.40 -43.27 18.88
C ALA A 326 24.30 -42.31 19.34
N GLY A 327 24.37 -41.05 18.87
CA GLY A 327 23.51 -39.99 19.40
C GLY A 327 22.05 -40.05 18.95
N SER A 328 21.77 -40.69 17.82
CA SER A 328 20.43 -40.87 17.26
C SER A 328 20.27 -42.30 16.73
N GLY A 329 19.18 -42.97 17.17
CA GLY A 329 18.77 -44.26 16.61
C GLY A 329 18.30 -44.10 15.15
N GLU A 330 18.49 -45.13 14.34
CA GLU A 330 18.29 -45.10 12.88
C GLU A 330 16.90 -44.57 12.47
N PHE A 331 15.84 -44.97 13.16
CA PHE A 331 14.46 -44.53 12.90
C PHE A 331 14.14 -43.10 13.35
N ASN A 332 14.97 -42.50 14.20
CA ASN A 332 14.73 -41.16 14.74
C ASN A 332 15.48 -40.06 13.98
N ARG A 333 16.35 -40.45 13.03
CA ARG A 333 17.13 -39.51 12.24
C ARG A 333 16.24 -38.74 11.27
N VAL A 334 16.60 -37.48 11.06
CA VAL A 334 15.89 -36.58 10.13
C VAL A 334 16.81 -36.32 8.96
N THR A 335 16.41 -36.64 7.73
CA THR A 335 17.25 -36.39 6.55
C THR A 335 17.05 -35.00 5.98
N THR A 336 15.83 -34.49 6.07
CA THR A 336 15.42 -33.27 5.37
C THR A 336 14.63 -32.35 6.30
N LEU A 337 15.04 -31.08 6.36
CA LEU A 337 14.30 -30.02 7.04
C LEU A 337 13.82 -28.97 6.05
N VAL A 338 12.53 -28.64 6.12
CA VAL A 338 11.88 -27.61 5.31
C VAL A 338 11.60 -26.39 6.19
N PRO A 339 12.42 -25.33 6.11
CA PRO A 339 12.19 -24.11 6.87
C PRO A 339 11.02 -23.30 6.32
N GLU A 340 10.06 -22.97 7.19
CA GLU A 340 8.95 -22.05 6.94
C GLU A 340 9.25 -20.70 7.61
N TYR A 341 9.14 -19.59 6.87
CA TYR A 341 9.51 -18.25 7.34
C TYR A 341 8.59 -17.18 6.73
N VAL A 342 8.78 -15.91 7.13
CA VAL A 342 7.96 -14.79 6.65
C VAL A 342 8.69 -14.00 5.57
N GLU A 343 8.21 -14.00 4.33
CA GLU A 343 8.91 -13.35 3.22
C GLU A 343 8.44 -11.89 3.00
N PRO A 344 9.31 -10.87 3.18
CA PRO A 344 8.97 -9.47 2.94
C PRO A 344 8.56 -9.18 1.48
N GLY A 345 9.20 -9.83 0.49
CA GLY A 345 8.90 -9.69 -0.93
C GLY A 345 7.49 -10.18 -1.31
N LEU A 346 6.91 -11.10 -0.54
CA LEU A 346 5.53 -11.58 -0.68
C LEU A 346 4.56 -10.83 0.23
N ASN A 347 4.88 -9.56 0.56
CA ASN A 347 4.14 -8.71 1.49
C ASN A 347 3.98 -9.34 2.89
N TYR A 348 5.06 -9.90 3.44
CA TYR A 348 5.13 -10.50 4.77
C TYR A 348 4.15 -11.68 4.94
N GLN A 349 4.06 -12.52 3.91
CA GLN A 349 3.32 -13.78 3.96
C GLN A 349 4.26 -14.93 4.32
N THR A 350 3.72 -15.95 4.96
CA THR A 350 4.47 -17.17 5.26
C THR A 350 4.72 -17.96 3.99
N THR A 351 5.95 -18.44 3.83
CA THR A 351 6.38 -19.27 2.72
C THR A 351 7.51 -20.20 3.16
N THR A 352 7.84 -21.19 2.33
CA THR A 352 8.93 -22.11 2.59
C THR A 352 10.19 -21.67 1.85
N ALA A 353 11.34 -21.80 2.51
CA ALA A 353 12.64 -21.70 1.84
C ALA A 353 13.03 -23.08 1.30
N GLU A 354 14.05 -23.11 0.43
CA GLU A 354 14.62 -24.35 -0.07
C GLU A 354 15.05 -25.25 1.09
N ALA A 355 14.70 -26.54 0.99
CA ALA A 355 15.00 -27.50 2.04
C ALA A 355 16.51 -27.63 2.29
N TRP A 356 16.86 -27.99 3.52
CA TRP A 356 18.21 -28.43 3.86
C TRP A 356 18.21 -29.95 3.99
N GLU A 357 19.06 -30.60 3.19
CA GLU A 357 19.17 -32.05 3.07
C GLU A 357 20.56 -32.51 3.52
N ASP A 358 20.60 -33.56 4.33
CA ASP A 358 21.84 -34.27 4.64
C ASP A 358 22.04 -35.39 3.60
N THR A 359 22.73 -35.05 2.51
CA THR A 359 22.94 -35.96 1.37
C THR A 359 23.72 -37.21 1.76
N ASP A 360 24.62 -37.12 2.73
CA ASP A 360 25.42 -38.25 3.21
C ASP A 360 24.53 -39.23 3.97
N LEU A 361 23.65 -38.71 4.83
CA LEU A 361 22.69 -39.54 5.55
C LEU A 361 21.65 -40.16 4.61
N ILE A 362 21.16 -39.40 3.61
CA ILE A 362 20.25 -39.92 2.57
C ILE A 362 20.91 -41.08 1.81
N GLY A 363 22.19 -40.94 1.45
CA GLY A 363 22.95 -42.01 0.79
C GLY A 363 23.12 -43.27 1.64
N LEU A 364 23.11 -43.14 2.97
CA LEU A 364 23.31 -44.25 3.91
C LEU A 364 22.01 -45.00 4.24
N ILE A 365 20.93 -44.28 4.55
CA ILE A 365 19.67 -44.87 5.09
C ILE A 365 18.45 -44.67 4.18
N GLY A 366 18.59 -43.91 3.08
CA GLY A 366 17.47 -43.48 2.23
C GLY A 366 16.82 -42.20 2.72
N GLU A 367 15.83 -41.70 1.95
CA GLU A 367 15.07 -40.50 2.29
C GLU A 367 14.03 -40.80 3.37
N VAL A 368 14.07 -40.05 4.48
CA VAL A 368 13.06 -40.07 5.54
C VAL A 368 12.07 -38.93 5.28
N GLU A 369 10.84 -39.07 5.80
CA GLU A 369 9.79 -38.04 5.73
C GLU A 369 10.35 -36.65 6.12
N PRO A 370 10.29 -35.67 5.20
CA PRO A 370 10.73 -34.30 5.47
C PRO A 370 10.00 -33.70 6.67
N ARG A 371 10.74 -33.00 7.53
CA ARG A 371 10.16 -32.31 8.68
C ARG A 371 10.14 -30.81 8.48
N GLU A 372 9.06 -30.18 8.90
CA GLU A 372 8.92 -28.72 8.86
C GLU A 372 9.64 -28.07 10.04
N LEU A 373 10.22 -26.90 9.79
CA LEU A 373 10.82 -26.02 10.80
C LEU A 373 10.15 -24.65 10.72
N ASP A 374 9.17 -24.39 11.59
CA ASP A 374 8.46 -23.11 11.62
C ASP A 374 9.32 -22.03 12.29
N LEU A 375 9.61 -20.95 11.56
CA LEU A 375 10.43 -19.80 11.96
C LEU A 375 9.66 -18.49 11.70
N PRO A 376 8.55 -18.22 12.42
CA PRO A 376 7.67 -17.08 12.15
C PRO A 376 8.32 -15.72 12.49
N TRP A 377 9.48 -15.72 13.13
CA TRP A 377 10.26 -14.52 13.46
C TRP A 377 11.33 -14.18 12.42
N VAL A 378 11.66 -15.13 11.54
CA VAL A 378 12.71 -14.99 10.53
C VAL A 378 12.11 -14.42 9.26
N GLN A 379 12.80 -13.44 8.68
CA GLN A 379 12.33 -12.69 7.52
C GLN A 379 13.25 -12.79 6.29
N ASP A 380 14.16 -13.74 6.32
CA ASP A 380 15.17 -13.95 5.30
C ASP A 380 15.37 -15.44 5.05
N PHE A 381 15.30 -15.84 3.78
CA PHE A 381 15.40 -17.24 3.39
C PHE A 381 16.77 -17.84 3.69
N ALA A 382 17.86 -17.08 3.54
CA ALA A 382 19.21 -17.57 3.79
C ALA A 382 19.42 -17.83 5.30
N GLN A 383 18.96 -16.92 6.16
CA GLN A 383 18.94 -17.13 7.60
C GLN A 383 18.11 -18.37 7.97
N ALA A 384 16.93 -18.54 7.38
CA ALA A 384 16.08 -19.70 7.64
C ALA A 384 16.79 -21.02 7.25
N ARG A 385 17.49 -21.03 6.12
CA ARG A 385 18.26 -22.20 5.66
C ARG A 385 19.51 -22.48 6.52
N ARG A 386 20.21 -21.44 6.98
CA ARG A 386 21.30 -21.58 7.99
C ARG A 386 20.80 -22.20 9.29
N LEU A 387 19.64 -21.76 9.78
CA LEU A 387 19.02 -22.32 10.98
C LEU A 387 18.59 -23.78 10.77
N ALA A 388 18.10 -24.13 9.57
CA ALA A 388 17.80 -25.52 9.22
C ALA A 388 19.06 -26.40 9.24
N LYS A 389 20.18 -25.93 8.68
CA LYS A 389 21.49 -26.61 8.74
C LYS A 389 21.94 -26.88 10.17
N ASP A 390 21.95 -25.86 11.02
CA ASP A 390 22.31 -26.00 12.44
C ASP A 390 21.34 -26.94 13.18
N LYS A 391 20.04 -26.80 12.92
CA LYS A 391 19.00 -27.61 13.56
C LYS A 391 19.10 -29.08 13.18
N LEU A 392 19.41 -29.39 11.92
CA LEU A 392 19.58 -30.76 11.44
C LEU A 392 20.73 -31.45 12.18
N ALA A 393 21.86 -30.75 12.33
CA ALA A 393 23.01 -31.26 13.08
C ALA A 393 22.69 -31.51 14.57
N LEU A 394 21.86 -30.67 15.18
CA LEU A 394 21.40 -30.87 16.56
C LEU A 394 20.43 -32.07 16.71
N LEU A 395 19.67 -32.39 15.67
CA LEU A 395 18.74 -33.53 15.65
C LEU A 395 19.44 -34.87 15.39
N ASN A 396 20.55 -34.84 14.64
CA ASN A 396 21.34 -36.02 14.30
C ASN A 396 22.76 -35.96 14.88
N PRO A 397 22.94 -35.88 16.21
CA PRO A 397 24.27 -35.90 16.79
C PRO A 397 24.94 -37.25 16.54
N LYS A 398 26.24 -37.22 16.24
CA LYS A 398 27.05 -38.44 16.06
C LYS A 398 27.10 -39.26 17.34
N TRP A 399 27.32 -38.59 18.47
CA TRP A 399 27.39 -39.20 19.79
C TRP A 399 26.58 -38.45 20.84
N ARG A 400 26.13 -39.18 21.85
CA ARG A 400 25.55 -38.62 23.09
C ARG A 400 26.01 -39.45 24.28
N PHE A 401 26.48 -38.78 25.33
CA PHE A 401 27.03 -39.40 26.52
C PHE A 401 26.47 -38.78 27.80
N ASN A 402 26.27 -39.61 28.82
CA ASN A 402 26.17 -39.19 30.22
C ASN A 402 27.50 -39.55 30.87
N ILE A 403 28.21 -38.54 31.36
CA ILE A 403 29.54 -38.70 31.94
C ILE A 403 29.49 -38.28 33.40
N THR A 404 29.96 -39.15 34.27
CA THR A 404 30.24 -38.83 35.67
C THR A 404 31.71 -38.47 35.78
N LEU A 405 31.98 -37.25 36.22
CA LEU A 405 33.29 -36.64 36.33
C LEU A 405 33.68 -36.48 37.80
N ARG A 406 34.99 -36.50 38.05
CA ARG A 406 35.59 -36.06 39.32
C ARG A 406 35.39 -34.54 39.51
N PHE A 407 35.98 -33.97 40.57
CA PHE A 407 35.92 -32.52 40.87
C PHE A 407 36.34 -31.61 39.72
N TRP A 408 37.14 -32.10 38.77
CA TRP A 408 37.48 -31.35 37.55
C TRP A 408 36.24 -30.87 36.79
N GLY A 409 35.15 -31.63 36.82
CA GLY A 409 33.87 -31.26 36.19
C GLY A 409 33.25 -29.95 36.71
N LEU A 410 33.73 -29.40 37.82
CA LEU A 410 33.33 -28.08 38.30
C LEU A 410 33.74 -26.96 37.33
N LEU A 411 34.81 -27.16 36.54
CA LEU A 411 35.24 -26.19 35.52
C LEU A 411 34.21 -26.03 34.39
N LEU A 412 33.31 -27.00 34.21
CA LEU A 412 32.28 -26.96 33.19
C LEU A 412 31.04 -26.14 33.61
N LEU A 413 31.02 -25.63 34.85
CA LEU A 413 29.91 -24.81 35.34
C LEU A 413 29.79 -23.52 34.54
N GLY A 414 28.67 -23.39 33.82
CA GLY A 414 28.37 -22.21 33.01
C GLY A 414 28.98 -22.23 31.61
N GLU A 415 29.77 -23.26 31.28
CA GLU A 415 30.29 -23.47 29.93
C GLU A 415 29.20 -23.97 28.97
N GLU A 416 29.33 -23.62 27.70
CA GLU A 416 28.38 -24.06 26.65
C GLU A 416 28.83 -25.39 26.03
N SER A 417 30.14 -25.56 25.88
CA SER A 417 30.75 -26.67 25.17
C SER A 417 32.06 -27.10 25.81
N VAL A 418 32.48 -28.33 25.51
CA VAL A 418 33.69 -28.96 26.02
C VAL A 418 34.27 -29.87 24.94
N TYR A 419 35.59 -30.02 24.88
CA TYR A 419 36.20 -31.10 24.11
C TYR A 419 36.16 -32.40 24.91
N LEU A 420 35.91 -33.53 24.24
CA LEU A 420 36.07 -34.85 24.81
C LEU A 420 37.23 -35.55 24.10
N ASN A 421 38.23 -35.97 24.87
CA ASN A 421 39.29 -36.84 24.42
C ASN A 421 39.12 -38.20 25.10
N TYR A 422 38.60 -39.16 24.34
CA TYR A 422 38.35 -40.52 24.82
C TYR A 422 38.75 -41.55 23.74
N PRO A 423 40.08 -41.78 23.57
CA PRO A 423 40.62 -42.66 22.53
C PRO A 423 40.05 -44.10 22.51
N PRO A 424 39.67 -44.74 23.63
CA PRO A 424 39.06 -46.07 23.60
C PRO A 424 37.78 -46.17 22.75
N PHE A 425 37.08 -45.05 22.54
CA PHE A 425 35.88 -44.97 21.70
C PHE A 425 36.14 -44.28 20.34
N GLY A 426 37.42 -44.04 20.00
CA GLY A 426 37.82 -43.35 18.79
C GLY A 426 37.53 -41.84 18.79
N ILE A 427 37.32 -41.24 19.96
CA ILE A 427 37.03 -39.82 20.12
C ILE A 427 38.34 -39.11 20.47
N VAL A 428 38.83 -38.24 19.59
CA VAL A 428 40.09 -37.52 19.79
C VAL A 428 39.82 -36.03 19.68
N ASN A 429 39.77 -35.36 20.83
CA ASN A 429 39.53 -33.92 20.95
C ASN A 429 38.30 -33.43 20.13
N GLU A 430 37.20 -34.17 20.21
CA GLU A 430 35.96 -33.83 19.50
C GLU A 430 35.10 -32.90 20.36
N PRO A 431 34.44 -31.90 19.78
CA PRO A 431 33.65 -30.95 20.54
C PRO A 431 32.25 -31.49 20.87
N PHE A 432 31.76 -31.17 22.06
CA PHE A 432 30.44 -31.52 22.56
C PHE A 432 29.75 -30.32 23.18
N TRP A 433 28.44 -30.21 22.96
CA TRP A 433 27.54 -29.32 23.69
C TRP A 433 27.22 -29.91 25.07
N ILE A 434 27.25 -29.09 26.10
CA ILE A 434 26.82 -29.47 27.45
C ILE A 434 25.29 -29.26 27.52
N GLU A 435 24.53 -30.35 27.57
CA GLU A 435 23.06 -30.29 27.66
C GLU A 435 22.57 -30.13 29.09
N SER A 436 23.25 -30.79 30.02
CA SER A 436 22.97 -30.70 31.44
C SER A 436 24.24 -30.83 32.24
N TRP A 437 24.26 -30.13 33.37
CA TRP A 437 25.32 -30.21 34.37
C TRP A 437 24.66 -30.27 35.75
N SER A 438 25.13 -31.16 36.60
CA SER A 438 24.74 -31.23 38.00
C SER A 438 25.93 -31.55 38.89
N PHE A 439 25.83 -31.07 40.13
CA PHE A 439 26.80 -31.33 41.18
C PHE A 439 26.12 -31.98 42.39
N SER A 440 26.70 -33.07 42.87
CA SER A 440 26.26 -33.84 44.03
C SER A 440 27.44 -33.99 44.99
N PRO A 441 27.51 -33.21 46.09
CA PRO A 441 28.62 -33.27 47.03
C PRO A 441 28.65 -34.53 47.89
N ASP A 442 27.54 -35.28 47.92
CA ASP A 442 27.37 -36.48 48.74
C ASP A 442 27.95 -37.74 48.07
N ASP A 443 28.28 -37.67 46.77
CA ASP A 443 28.89 -38.78 46.03
C ASP A 443 30.40 -38.87 46.33
N GLU A 444 30.88 -40.05 46.75
CA GLU A 444 32.27 -40.26 47.20
C GLU A 444 33.29 -40.18 46.04
N ASP A 445 32.94 -40.71 44.86
CA ASP A 445 33.64 -40.50 43.59
C ASP A 445 32.61 -40.20 42.51
N GLY A 446 32.85 -39.17 41.68
CA GLY A 446 31.90 -38.77 40.64
C GLY A 446 30.91 -37.65 41.01
N VAL A 447 31.41 -36.63 41.71
CA VAL A 447 30.61 -35.48 42.20
C VAL A 447 29.96 -34.61 41.12
N CYS A 448 30.42 -34.68 39.86
CA CYS A 448 29.87 -33.89 38.75
C CYS A 448 29.25 -34.82 37.70
N ARG A 449 28.03 -34.57 37.26
CA ARG A 449 27.40 -35.31 36.17
C ARG A 449 27.08 -34.38 35.02
N VAL A 450 27.47 -34.77 33.82
CA VAL A 450 27.23 -34.00 32.60
C VAL A 450 26.60 -34.86 31.52
N THR A 451 25.63 -34.29 30.81
CA THR A 451 25.13 -34.87 29.55
C THR A 451 25.74 -34.10 28.39
N LEU A 452 26.46 -34.81 27.54
CA LEU A 452 27.13 -34.27 26.37
C LEU A 452 26.44 -34.74 25.10
N ARG A 453 26.29 -33.82 24.15
CA ARG A 453 25.85 -34.11 22.77
C ARG A 453 26.91 -33.65 21.80
N HIS A 454 27.31 -34.50 20.85
CA HIS A 454 28.31 -34.14 19.84
C HIS A 454 27.93 -32.85 19.12
N ALA A 455 28.89 -31.95 19.00
CA ALA A 455 28.71 -30.64 18.40
C ALA A 455 29.32 -30.64 17.00
N ASN A 456 28.49 -30.53 15.96
CA ASN A 456 29.01 -30.40 14.61
C ASN A 456 29.46 -28.96 14.34
N ARG A 457 30.76 -28.70 14.48
CA ARG A 457 31.38 -27.40 14.18
C ARG A 457 31.06 -26.91 12.77
N ALA A 458 31.21 -27.78 11.77
CA ALA A 458 31.00 -27.46 10.36
C ALA A 458 29.57 -26.97 10.07
N ALA A 459 28.58 -27.46 10.82
CA ALA A 459 27.19 -27.02 10.67
C ALA A 459 27.01 -25.52 10.95
N ARG A 460 27.85 -24.90 11.80
CA ARG A 460 27.78 -23.47 12.16
C ARG A 460 28.81 -22.58 11.48
N GLU A 461 29.98 -23.10 11.14
CA GLU A 461 31.08 -22.31 10.56
C GLU A 461 31.19 -22.44 9.03
N ASP A 462 30.92 -23.61 8.48
CA ASP A 462 31.16 -23.89 7.06
C ASP A 462 29.94 -23.51 6.24
N TRP A 463 29.67 -22.21 6.12
CA TRP A 463 28.61 -21.70 5.24
C TRP A 463 29.21 -21.11 3.96
N ASN A 464 28.89 -21.70 2.82
CA ASN A 464 29.27 -21.18 1.52
C ASN A 464 28.06 -20.54 0.83
N PRO A 465 27.96 -19.20 0.72
CA PRO A 465 26.80 -18.53 0.12
C PRO A 465 26.49 -19.00 -1.31
N GLU A 466 27.49 -19.31 -2.14
CA GLU A 466 27.27 -19.70 -3.52
C GLU A 466 26.53 -21.04 -3.67
N VAL A 467 26.71 -21.94 -2.70
CA VAL A 467 26.17 -23.31 -2.72
C VAL A 467 25.00 -23.44 -1.74
N ASP A 468 25.18 -22.95 -0.51
CA ASP A 468 24.31 -23.22 0.62
C ASP A 468 23.13 -22.24 0.73
N GLU A 469 23.21 -21.03 0.18
CA GLU A 469 22.16 -20.01 0.37
C GLU A 469 20.83 -20.35 -0.32
N GLY A 470 20.89 -21.08 -1.41
CA GLY A 470 19.71 -21.41 -2.23
C GLY A 470 19.19 -20.17 -2.97
N ASN A 471 17.89 -20.15 -3.26
CA ASN A 471 17.23 -19.00 -3.87
C ASN A 471 15.94 -18.64 -3.11
N GLY A 472 15.66 -17.35 -2.96
CA GLY A 472 14.40 -16.86 -2.44
C GLY A 472 13.24 -17.09 -3.43
N PRO A 473 11.98 -17.03 -2.96
CA PRO A 473 10.81 -17.21 -3.80
C PRO A 473 10.71 -16.09 -4.84
N SER A 474 10.24 -16.43 -6.05
CA SER A 474 9.94 -15.44 -7.07
C SER A 474 8.77 -14.57 -6.64
N THR A 475 8.95 -13.25 -6.63
CA THR A 475 7.84 -12.31 -6.39
C THR A 475 6.96 -12.24 -7.65
N PRO A 476 5.64 -12.49 -7.53
CA PRO A 476 4.74 -12.33 -8.67
C PRO A 476 4.77 -10.89 -9.17
N ALA A 477 4.85 -10.70 -10.49
CA ALA A 477 4.73 -9.36 -11.07
C ALA A 477 3.38 -8.76 -10.67
N PRO A 478 3.33 -7.49 -10.22
CA PRO A 478 2.07 -6.85 -9.93
C PRO A 478 1.23 -6.81 -11.21
N VAL A 479 0.00 -7.33 -11.14
CA VAL A 479 -0.98 -7.13 -12.20
C VAL A 479 -1.32 -5.65 -12.18
N ALA A 480 -0.83 -4.90 -13.16
CA ALA A 480 -1.27 -3.52 -13.36
C ALA A 480 -2.79 -3.56 -13.50
N ALA A 481 -3.51 -2.84 -12.63
CA ALA A 481 -4.91 -2.55 -12.87
C ALA A 481 -4.94 -1.89 -14.25
N GLY A 482 -5.52 -2.59 -15.23
CA GLY A 482 -5.46 -2.18 -16.62
C GLY A 482 -5.89 -0.72 -16.72
N THR A 483 -5.01 0.13 -17.22
CA THR A 483 -5.39 1.50 -17.57
C THR A 483 -6.46 1.32 -18.63
N VAL A 484 -7.73 1.60 -18.29
CA VAL A 484 -8.84 1.52 -19.26
C VAL A 484 -8.47 2.49 -20.38
N THR A 485 -8.05 1.94 -21.52
CA THR A 485 -7.72 2.75 -22.69
C THR A 485 -9.06 3.18 -23.27
N VAL A 486 -9.50 4.36 -22.88
CA VAL A 486 -10.71 4.96 -23.44
C VAL A 486 -10.42 5.34 -24.90
N PRO A 487 -11.27 4.94 -25.85
CA PRO A 487 -11.08 5.26 -27.26
C PRO A 487 -11.18 6.77 -27.51
N THR A 488 -10.69 7.24 -28.65
CA THR A 488 -10.94 8.61 -29.12
C THR A 488 -12.29 8.64 -29.86
N PRO A 489 -13.22 9.58 -29.57
CA PRO A 489 -14.49 9.63 -30.28
C PRO A 489 -14.31 10.07 -31.73
N VAL A 490 -15.07 9.46 -32.64
CA VAL A 490 -15.11 9.87 -34.04
C VAL A 490 -16.22 10.92 -34.20
N ILE A 491 -15.85 12.14 -34.57
CA ILE A 491 -16.79 13.19 -34.98
C ILE A 491 -17.22 12.89 -36.42
N THR A 492 -18.49 12.58 -36.61
CA THR A 492 -19.06 12.16 -37.91
C THR A 492 -19.52 13.32 -38.76
N SER A 493 -19.91 14.44 -38.15
CA SER A 493 -20.31 15.66 -38.86
C SER A 493 -20.15 16.91 -38.02
N VAL A 494 -19.87 18.02 -38.70
CA VAL A 494 -19.90 19.38 -38.15
C VAL A 494 -20.63 20.26 -39.16
N THR A 495 -21.72 20.90 -38.74
CA THR A 495 -22.53 21.78 -39.57
C THR A 495 -22.72 23.13 -38.88
N VAL A 496 -22.81 24.19 -39.68
CA VAL A 496 -23.17 25.53 -39.22
C VAL A 496 -24.62 25.79 -39.63
N GLU A 497 -25.50 25.99 -38.65
CA GLU A 497 -26.93 26.19 -38.86
C GLU A 497 -27.35 27.61 -38.50
N MET A 498 -28.36 28.13 -39.19
CA MET A 498 -28.94 29.45 -38.88
C MET A 498 -30.04 29.31 -37.83
N ARG A 499 -29.96 30.08 -36.74
CA ARG A 499 -31.08 30.28 -35.83
C ARG A 499 -31.55 31.73 -35.84
N THR A 500 -32.87 31.90 -36.00
CA THR A 500 -33.52 33.21 -35.99
C THR A 500 -33.67 33.73 -34.56
N ILE A 501 -33.25 34.97 -34.32
CA ILE A 501 -33.37 35.69 -33.05
C ILE A 501 -34.27 36.91 -33.30
N GLY A 502 -35.53 36.80 -32.91
CA GLY A 502 -36.52 37.86 -33.15
C GLY A 502 -36.86 38.04 -34.63
N ILE A 503 -37.39 39.21 -35.00
CA ILE A 503 -38.00 39.43 -36.33
C ILE A 503 -36.94 39.72 -37.42
N PHE A 504 -35.71 40.13 -37.05
CA PHE A 504 -34.72 40.64 -38.02
C PHE A 504 -33.28 40.15 -37.85
N THR A 505 -32.95 39.33 -36.84
CA THR A 505 -31.57 38.88 -36.60
C THR A 505 -31.46 37.38 -36.79
N SER A 506 -30.47 36.91 -37.54
CA SER A 506 -30.13 35.49 -37.64
C SER A 506 -28.64 35.34 -37.36
N SER A 507 -28.28 34.37 -36.51
CA SER A 507 -26.87 34.09 -36.19
C SER A 507 -26.61 32.58 -36.26
N GLY A 508 -25.34 32.22 -36.42
CA GLY A 508 -24.92 30.84 -36.58
C GLY A 508 -24.81 30.10 -35.25
N VAL A 509 -25.23 28.84 -35.26
CA VAL A 509 -24.89 27.83 -34.25
C VAL A 509 -24.08 26.74 -34.92
N ILE A 510 -23.14 26.15 -34.19
CA ILE A 510 -22.38 25.00 -34.67
C ILE A 510 -22.97 23.74 -34.05
N ARG A 511 -23.33 22.78 -34.90
CA ARG A 511 -23.82 21.47 -34.51
C ARG A 511 -22.78 20.42 -34.89
N ALA A 512 -22.31 19.66 -33.90
CA ALA A 512 -21.37 18.56 -34.09
C ALA A 512 -22.00 17.25 -33.64
N VAL A 513 -21.68 16.16 -34.33
CA VAL A 513 -22.17 14.82 -34.01
C VAL A 513 -20.97 13.88 -33.88
N ALA A 514 -20.92 13.12 -32.78
CA ALA A 514 -19.94 12.06 -32.58
C ALA A 514 -20.62 10.70 -32.40
N VAL A 515 -19.86 9.62 -32.67
CA VAL A 515 -20.34 8.25 -32.43
C VAL A 515 -20.60 8.04 -30.94
N VAL A 516 -21.77 7.50 -30.58
CA VAL A 516 -22.08 7.09 -29.21
C VAL A 516 -21.48 5.73 -28.93
N ASN A 517 -20.80 5.58 -27.79
CA ASN A 517 -20.30 4.30 -27.31
C ASN A 517 -20.98 3.96 -25.97
N PRO A 518 -21.77 2.88 -25.87
CA PRO A 518 -22.50 2.53 -24.64
C PRO A 518 -21.61 2.35 -23.39
N GLY A 519 -20.31 2.10 -23.56
CA GLY A 519 -19.36 1.95 -22.46
C GLY A 519 -18.82 3.27 -21.88
N TYR A 520 -19.09 4.42 -22.52
CA TYR A 520 -18.49 5.71 -22.14
C TYR A 520 -19.48 6.88 -22.31
N TYR A 521 -19.30 7.94 -21.51
CA TYR A 521 -20.05 9.18 -21.65
C TYR A 521 -19.37 10.13 -22.64
N LEU A 522 -20.13 10.69 -23.58
CA LEU A 522 -19.65 11.74 -24.47
C LEU A 522 -19.61 13.09 -23.75
N ILE A 523 -18.49 13.78 -23.88
CA ILE A 523 -18.27 15.15 -23.42
C ILE A 523 -17.83 16.02 -24.60
N GLY A 524 -18.09 17.32 -24.54
CA GLY A 524 -17.69 18.22 -25.61
C GLY A 524 -17.60 19.67 -25.16
N GLY A 525 -16.88 20.48 -25.94
CA GLY A 525 -16.71 21.89 -25.65
C GLY A 525 -16.31 22.67 -26.89
N TYR A 526 -16.37 23.99 -26.77
CA TYR A 526 -15.99 24.92 -27.84
C TYR A 526 -15.20 26.09 -27.30
N ARG A 527 -14.45 26.76 -28.17
CA ARG A 527 -13.77 28.02 -27.87
C ARG A 527 -13.62 28.85 -29.14
N ARG A 528 -13.42 30.15 -29.01
CA ARG A 528 -12.96 30.97 -30.15
C ARG A 528 -11.56 30.50 -30.54
N THR A 529 -11.29 30.38 -31.84
CA THR A 529 -9.97 29.94 -32.33
C THR A 529 -8.88 30.85 -31.76
N GLY A 530 -7.87 30.23 -31.12
CA GLY A 530 -6.77 30.94 -30.43
C GLY A 530 -7.00 31.26 -28.95
N ALA A 531 -8.19 31.00 -28.38
CA ALA A 531 -8.43 31.16 -26.94
C ALA A 531 -7.81 30.02 -26.12
N SER A 532 -7.39 30.30 -24.88
CA SER A 532 -6.79 29.29 -23.99
C SER A 532 -7.82 28.40 -23.29
N ASN A 533 -9.02 28.93 -23.03
CA ASN A 533 -10.03 28.28 -22.20
C ASN A 533 -11.14 27.68 -23.06
N TRP A 534 -11.53 26.44 -22.74
CA TRP A 534 -12.65 25.74 -23.35
C TRP A 534 -13.94 26.03 -22.58
N THR A 535 -15.03 26.24 -23.30
CA THR A 535 -16.39 26.30 -22.76
C THR A 535 -17.02 24.93 -22.94
N GLU A 536 -17.31 24.24 -21.83
CA GLU A 536 -17.91 22.90 -21.85
C GLU A 536 -19.40 22.95 -22.24
N LEU A 537 -19.83 21.97 -23.03
CA LEU A 537 -21.20 21.80 -23.50
C LEU A 537 -21.72 20.41 -23.16
N ARG A 538 -23.05 20.33 -22.99
CA ARG A 538 -23.73 19.04 -22.87
C ARG A 538 -23.77 18.38 -24.25
N VAL A 539 -23.39 17.10 -24.29
CA VAL A 539 -23.61 16.24 -25.45
C VAL A 539 -24.80 15.33 -25.15
N ASP A 540 -25.69 15.16 -26.11
CA ASP A 540 -26.77 14.19 -26.05
C ASP A 540 -26.18 12.77 -26.12
N GLN A 541 -26.49 11.93 -25.12
CA GLN A 541 -25.85 10.62 -24.98
C GLN A 541 -26.50 9.54 -25.84
N GLU A 542 -27.70 9.78 -26.39
CA GLU A 542 -28.39 8.83 -27.26
C GLU A 542 -28.05 9.09 -28.73
N THR A 543 -27.91 10.38 -29.08
CA THR A 543 -27.70 10.83 -30.46
C THR A 543 -26.28 11.32 -30.75
N GLY A 544 -25.46 11.57 -29.72
CA GLY A 544 -24.09 12.06 -29.84
C GLY A 544 -23.99 13.53 -30.28
N VAL A 545 -25.08 14.29 -30.16
CA VAL A 545 -25.19 15.65 -30.69
C VAL A 545 -24.73 16.68 -29.66
N MET A 546 -23.87 17.60 -30.08
CA MET A 546 -23.47 18.81 -29.37
C MET A 546 -23.86 20.03 -30.20
N GLU A 547 -24.51 21.01 -29.58
CA GLU A 547 -24.87 22.28 -30.23
C GLU A 547 -24.34 23.46 -29.40
N THR A 548 -23.69 24.42 -30.05
CA THR A 548 -23.22 25.64 -29.39
C THR A 548 -24.39 26.61 -29.16
N PRO A 549 -24.27 27.52 -28.17
CA PRO A 549 -25.07 28.74 -28.16
C PRO A 549 -24.85 29.56 -29.45
N ILE A 550 -25.63 30.63 -29.60
CA ILE A 550 -25.45 31.60 -30.69
C ILE A 550 -24.02 32.16 -30.66
N LEU A 551 -23.35 32.12 -31.81
CA LEU A 551 -21.97 32.58 -31.98
C LEU A 551 -21.89 33.85 -32.84
N GLU A 552 -20.74 34.53 -32.76
CA GLU A 552 -20.46 35.75 -33.52
C GLU A 552 -20.30 35.43 -35.02
N ASP A 553 -20.94 36.22 -35.88
CA ASP A 553 -20.81 36.07 -37.34
C ASP A 553 -19.38 36.41 -37.79
N ARG A 554 -18.85 35.66 -38.75
CA ARG A 554 -17.48 35.75 -39.28
C ARG A 554 -16.37 35.50 -38.25
N ALA A 555 -16.67 34.80 -37.16
CA ALA A 555 -15.68 34.32 -36.21
C ALA A 555 -15.42 32.80 -36.39
N SER A 556 -14.17 32.38 -36.16
CA SER A 556 -13.77 30.98 -36.18
C SER A 556 -13.76 30.40 -34.76
N TYR A 557 -14.22 29.16 -34.63
CA TYR A 557 -14.28 28.44 -33.37
C TYR A 557 -13.63 27.07 -33.49
N ASP A 558 -12.96 26.64 -32.42
CA ASP A 558 -12.48 25.26 -32.29
C ASP A 558 -13.49 24.47 -31.46
N LEU A 559 -13.77 23.24 -31.88
CA LEU A 559 -14.61 22.29 -31.17
C LEU A 559 -13.77 21.14 -30.64
N ARG A 560 -14.23 20.50 -29.57
CA ARG A 560 -13.69 19.23 -29.11
C ARG A 560 -14.78 18.29 -28.63
N MET A 561 -14.60 16.99 -28.84
CA MET A 561 -15.44 15.95 -28.23
C MET A 561 -14.54 14.82 -27.68
N GLY A 562 -14.91 14.26 -26.53
CA GLY A 562 -14.15 13.25 -25.79
C GLY A 562 -15.07 12.17 -25.20
N TYR A 563 -14.50 11.03 -24.82
CA TYR A 563 -15.19 10.03 -23.99
C TYR A 563 -14.68 10.08 -22.54
N ALA A 564 -15.59 9.88 -21.59
CA ALA A 564 -15.30 9.81 -20.16
C ALA A 564 -15.87 8.52 -19.55
N THR A 565 -15.15 7.93 -18.60
CA THR A 565 -15.62 6.84 -17.75
C THR A 565 -16.29 7.43 -16.51
N GLY A 566 -17.61 7.37 -16.42
CA GLY A 566 -18.41 7.99 -15.35
C GLY A 566 -18.91 9.39 -15.70
N GLY A 567 -20.21 9.65 -15.47
CA GLY A 567 -20.87 10.89 -15.91
C GLY A 567 -21.08 11.89 -14.77
N PHE A 568 -20.72 13.16 -14.96
CA PHE A 568 -21.41 14.34 -14.39
C PHE A 568 -20.94 15.63 -15.09
N PHE A 569 -21.86 16.38 -15.70
CA PHE A 569 -21.75 17.84 -15.83
C PHE A 569 -22.58 18.46 -14.70
N SER A 570 -21.92 19.18 -13.79
CA SER A 570 -22.58 20.03 -12.80
C SER A 570 -21.88 21.38 -12.80
N THR A 571 -22.58 22.39 -13.30
CA THR A 571 -22.10 23.77 -13.44
C THR A 571 -21.97 24.52 -12.10
N ASN A 572 -22.19 23.86 -10.95
CA ASN A 572 -22.21 24.50 -9.62
C ASN A 572 -21.37 23.78 -8.54
N SER A 573 -20.42 22.92 -8.91
CA SER A 573 -19.56 22.26 -7.91
C SER A 573 -18.29 23.08 -7.63
N ILE A 574 -18.18 23.58 -6.39
CA ILE A 574 -17.02 24.27 -5.79
C ILE A 574 -15.82 23.32 -5.53
N LEU A 575 -15.67 22.24 -6.30
CA LEU A 575 -14.59 21.27 -6.18
C LEU A 575 -13.81 21.18 -7.50
N PRO A 576 -12.61 21.75 -7.60
CA PRO A 576 -11.84 21.77 -8.85
C PRO A 576 -11.22 20.43 -9.30
N SER A 577 -11.55 19.26 -8.73
CA SER A 577 -10.73 18.06 -9.03
C SER A 577 -11.32 16.68 -8.70
N LEU A 578 -12.64 16.49 -8.75
CA LEU A 578 -13.20 15.16 -9.01
C LEU A 578 -13.50 15.07 -10.50
N ILE A 579 -12.44 15.17 -11.29
CA ILE A 579 -12.47 14.77 -12.70
C ILE A 579 -12.36 13.24 -12.63
N PRO A 580 -13.42 12.44 -12.89
CA PRO A 580 -13.18 11.05 -13.32
C PRO A 580 -12.15 11.14 -14.43
N GLN A 581 -11.12 10.28 -14.45
CA GLN A 581 -10.04 10.33 -15.46
C GLN A 581 -10.67 10.38 -16.86
N ALA A 582 -10.97 11.58 -17.35
CA ALA A 582 -11.27 11.82 -18.72
C ALA A 582 -9.95 11.49 -19.39
N SER A 583 -9.91 10.36 -20.09
CA SER A 583 -8.83 10.13 -21.02
C SER A 583 -8.68 11.41 -21.82
N LYS A 584 -7.44 11.93 -21.89
CA LYS A 584 -7.16 13.20 -22.55
C LYS A 584 -7.27 13.11 -24.07
N ALA A 585 -7.94 12.08 -24.61
CA ALA A 585 -8.12 11.89 -26.04
C ALA A 585 -9.40 12.60 -26.49
N PHE A 586 -9.29 13.91 -26.68
CA PHE A 586 -10.29 14.68 -27.40
C PHE A 586 -10.00 14.63 -28.90
N THR A 587 -11.04 14.48 -29.70
CA THR A 587 -10.99 14.84 -31.13
C THR A 587 -11.32 16.31 -31.23
N GLU A 588 -10.37 17.10 -31.71
CA GLU A 588 -10.56 18.53 -31.94
C GLU A 588 -10.87 18.81 -33.42
N VAL A 589 -11.78 19.73 -33.67
CA VAL A 589 -12.07 20.28 -35.00
C VAL A 589 -11.75 21.77 -34.93
N PRO A 590 -10.54 22.18 -35.35
CA PRO A 590 -10.13 23.58 -35.29
C PRO A 590 -10.73 24.40 -36.43
N GLY A 591 -10.91 25.69 -36.20
CA GLY A 591 -11.16 26.68 -37.27
C GLY A 591 -12.50 26.55 -37.99
N VAL A 592 -13.56 26.12 -37.31
CA VAL A 592 -14.91 26.12 -37.88
C VAL A 592 -15.38 27.57 -38.00
N GLU A 593 -15.42 28.08 -39.23
CA GLU A 593 -15.89 29.43 -39.52
C GLU A 593 -17.42 29.50 -39.45
N VAL A 594 -17.92 30.37 -38.58
CA VAL A 594 -19.33 30.76 -38.58
C VAL A 594 -19.51 31.81 -39.66
N ASN A 595 -19.68 31.36 -40.91
CA ASN A 595 -19.96 32.23 -42.05
C ASN A 595 -21.38 31.98 -42.53
N VAL A 596 -22.28 32.92 -42.27
CA VAL A 596 -23.66 32.82 -42.76
C VAL A 596 -23.68 33.31 -44.21
N PRO A 597 -23.97 32.46 -45.22
CA PRO A 597 -24.08 32.94 -46.60
C PRO A 597 -25.28 33.89 -46.71
N ARG A 598 -24.98 35.18 -46.88
CA ARG A 598 -25.97 36.24 -47.06
C ARG A 598 -26.40 36.25 -48.54
N MET A 599 -27.59 35.73 -48.86
CA MET A 599 -28.16 35.86 -50.21
C MET A 599 -28.62 37.30 -50.45
N ALA A 600 -28.39 37.82 -51.65
CA ALA A 600 -28.96 39.08 -52.11
C ALA A 600 -30.49 38.99 -52.14
N PRO A 601 -31.23 40.08 -51.86
CA PRO A 601 -32.68 40.10 -52.04
C PRO A 601 -33.03 39.82 -53.50
N ASP A 602 -34.20 39.25 -53.74
CA ASP A 602 -34.71 39.07 -55.09
C ASP A 602 -34.80 40.41 -55.83
N ASN A 603 -34.69 40.35 -57.16
CA ASN A 603 -34.90 41.52 -58.00
C ASN A 603 -36.37 42.01 -57.86
N PRO A 604 -36.61 43.34 -57.88
CA PRO A 604 -37.95 43.87 -58.09
C PRO A 604 -38.55 43.32 -59.38
N SER A 605 -39.84 43.00 -59.37
CA SER A 605 -40.55 42.37 -60.49
C SER A 605 -41.85 43.11 -60.80
N ASN A 606 -42.57 42.72 -61.87
CA ASN A 606 -43.83 43.35 -62.29
C ASN A 606 -43.73 44.89 -62.42
N ILE A 607 -42.67 45.34 -63.07
CA ILE A 607 -42.36 46.77 -63.22
C ILE A 607 -43.20 47.33 -64.37
N SER A 608 -43.94 48.40 -64.10
CA SER A 608 -44.62 49.21 -65.10
C SER A 608 -44.45 50.69 -64.76
N PHE A 609 -44.58 51.56 -65.76
CA PHE A 609 -44.47 52.99 -65.56
C PHE A 609 -45.47 53.75 -66.42
N VAL A 610 -45.87 54.93 -65.94
CA VAL A 610 -46.71 55.90 -66.65
C VAL A 610 -45.99 57.24 -66.65
N GLU A 611 -45.82 57.81 -67.84
CA GLU A 611 -45.20 59.12 -68.02
C GLU A 611 -46.24 60.24 -68.02
N ALA A 612 -46.08 61.21 -67.12
CA ALA A 612 -46.79 62.47 -67.14
C ALA A 612 -45.88 63.60 -67.68
N ALA A 613 -46.42 64.82 -67.78
CA ALA A 613 -45.68 65.97 -68.31
C ALA A 613 -44.45 66.35 -67.46
N THR A 614 -44.50 66.16 -66.14
CA THR A 614 -43.45 66.54 -65.18
C THR A 614 -42.91 65.37 -64.36
N ASP A 615 -43.63 64.25 -64.30
CA ASP A 615 -43.37 63.16 -63.37
C ASP A 615 -43.42 61.80 -64.05
N LEU A 616 -42.75 60.83 -63.43
CA LEU A 616 -42.74 59.42 -63.80
C LEU A 616 -43.31 58.62 -62.62
N GLU A 617 -44.41 57.92 -62.84
CA GLU A 617 -45.01 57.03 -61.85
C GLU A 617 -44.56 55.60 -62.14
N ILE A 618 -43.83 54.99 -61.20
CA ILE A 618 -43.27 53.65 -61.33
C ILE A 618 -44.00 52.72 -60.37
N THR A 619 -44.66 51.69 -60.91
CA THR A 619 -45.28 50.62 -60.13
C THR A 619 -44.42 49.37 -60.24
N PHE A 620 -44.13 48.73 -59.11
CA PHE A 620 -43.34 47.51 -59.06
C PHE A 620 -43.77 46.64 -57.89
N ARG A 621 -43.49 45.34 -58.00
CA ARG A 621 -43.50 44.40 -56.87
C ARG A 621 -42.10 44.38 -56.26
N PRO A 622 -41.92 44.78 -54.99
CA PRO A 622 -40.64 44.68 -54.29
C PRO A 622 -40.14 43.23 -54.33
N GLY A 623 -38.82 43.05 -54.45
CA GLY A 623 -38.19 41.72 -54.36
C GLY A 623 -38.11 41.23 -52.92
N VAL A 624 -39.28 40.97 -52.32
CA VAL A 624 -39.44 40.49 -50.94
C VAL A 624 -38.95 39.05 -50.79
N GLY A 625 -37.63 38.88 -50.83
CA GLY A 625 -36.91 37.66 -50.47
C GLY A 625 -36.40 37.70 -49.03
N ARG A 626 -35.69 36.64 -48.61
CA ARG A 626 -34.90 36.66 -47.36
C ARG A 626 -33.91 37.83 -47.44
N ASN A 627 -33.92 38.70 -46.43
CA ASN A 627 -33.04 39.88 -46.28
C ASN A 627 -33.43 41.17 -47.06
N PHE A 628 -34.68 41.32 -47.52
CA PHE A 628 -35.18 42.59 -48.06
C PHE A 628 -35.27 43.68 -46.98
N TRP A 629 -34.69 44.86 -47.24
CA TRP A 629 -34.84 46.05 -46.41
C TRP A 629 -35.66 47.14 -47.10
N ARG A 630 -35.30 47.46 -48.34
CA ARG A 630 -35.94 48.51 -49.14
C ARG A 630 -35.68 48.33 -50.63
N THR A 631 -36.52 48.96 -51.44
CA THR A 631 -36.26 49.18 -52.87
C THR A 631 -35.90 50.65 -53.08
N ASN A 632 -34.78 50.92 -53.75
CA ASN A 632 -34.42 52.27 -54.20
C ASN A 632 -34.80 52.45 -55.66
N VAL A 633 -35.24 53.66 -56.01
CA VAL A 633 -35.32 54.14 -57.40
C VAL A 633 -34.07 54.97 -57.67
N VAL A 634 -33.30 54.57 -58.67
CA VAL A 634 -32.00 55.15 -59.02
C VAL A 634 -32.07 55.77 -60.41
N GLU A 635 -31.68 57.04 -60.53
CA GLU A 635 -31.57 57.75 -61.80
C GLU A 635 -30.09 57.80 -62.23
N GLY A 636 -29.80 57.31 -63.44
CA GLY A 636 -28.45 57.29 -63.99
C GLY A 636 -28.26 56.22 -65.07
N SER A 637 -27.08 56.23 -65.70
CA SER A 637 -26.77 55.30 -66.80
C SER A 637 -26.71 53.83 -66.37
N THR A 638 -26.44 53.55 -65.09
CA THR A 638 -26.52 52.20 -64.52
C THR A 638 -27.03 52.24 -63.08
N ALA A 639 -27.61 51.11 -62.62
CA ALA A 639 -28.05 50.94 -61.23
C ALA A 639 -26.93 51.12 -60.19
N ALA A 640 -25.67 50.91 -60.57
CA ALA A 640 -24.52 50.95 -59.64
C ALA A 640 -23.92 52.36 -59.46
N THR A 641 -24.07 53.26 -60.44
CA THR A 641 -23.47 54.60 -60.43
C THR A 641 -24.49 55.75 -60.41
N GLY A 642 -25.78 55.46 -60.53
CA GLY A 642 -26.84 56.47 -60.48
C GLY A 642 -27.14 57.00 -59.07
N ALA A 643 -27.83 58.14 -59.01
CA ALA A 643 -28.26 58.75 -57.76
C ALA A 643 -29.61 58.17 -57.31
N VAL A 644 -29.76 57.85 -56.02
CA VAL A 644 -31.05 57.41 -55.46
C VAL A 644 -31.99 58.61 -55.38
N VAL A 645 -33.08 58.56 -56.16
CA VAL A 645 -34.09 59.64 -56.22
C VAL A 645 -35.17 59.43 -55.17
N THR A 646 -35.52 58.18 -54.88
CA THR A 646 -36.50 57.85 -53.82
C THR A 646 -36.32 56.43 -53.31
N ARG A 647 -36.94 56.12 -52.16
CA ARG A 647 -36.84 54.84 -51.45
C ARG A 647 -38.20 54.37 -50.98
N SER A 648 -38.48 53.08 -51.14
CA SER A 648 -39.67 52.43 -50.57
C SER A 648 -39.27 51.28 -49.66
N TYR A 649 -39.83 51.27 -48.44
CA TYR A 649 -39.69 50.20 -47.46
C TYR A 649 -40.89 49.23 -47.46
N SER A 650 -41.84 49.45 -48.37
CA SER A 650 -43.06 48.65 -48.43
C SER A 650 -42.76 47.22 -48.91
N THR A 651 -43.43 46.26 -48.29
CA THR A 651 -43.43 44.84 -48.65
C THR A 651 -44.74 44.42 -49.34
N ALA A 652 -45.59 45.38 -49.70
CA ALA A 652 -46.86 45.13 -50.37
C ALA A 652 -46.64 44.47 -51.75
N GLU A 653 -47.65 43.71 -52.21
CA GLU A 653 -47.58 42.98 -53.48
C GLU A 653 -47.47 43.91 -54.70
N SER A 654 -47.88 45.17 -54.56
CA SER A 654 -47.68 46.23 -55.54
C SER A 654 -47.38 47.54 -54.81
N VAL A 655 -46.35 48.24 -55.26
CA VAL A 655 -45.89 49.51 -54.70
C VAL A 655 -45.74 50.50 -55.84
N THR A 656 -46.34 51.67 -55.69
CA THR A 656 -46.26 52.75 -56.67
C THR A 656 -45.53 53.94 -56.07
N VAL A 657 -44.54 54.46 -56.80
CA VAL A 657 -43.73 55.61 -56.39
C VAL A 657 -43.63 56.60 -57.54
N THR A 658 -43.81 57.88 -57.22
CA THR A 658 -43.69 58.98 -58.19
C THR A 658 -42.34 59.65 -58.04
N VAL A 659 -41.63 59.87 -59.15
CA VAL A 659 -40.36 60.61 -59.22
C VAL A 659 -40.42 61.71 -60.28
N PRO A 660 -39.67 62.81 -60.14
CA PRO A 660 -39.58 63.84 -61.18
C PRO A 660 -39.02 63.26 -62.48
N LYS A 661 -39.58 63.67 -63.63
CA LYS A 661 -39.12 63.24 -64.96
C LYS A 661 -37.98 64.13 -65.46
N THR A 662 -36.82 63.53 -65.69
CA THR A 662 -35.69 64.19 -66.35
C THR A 662 -35.57 63.70 -67.79
N ALA A 663 -35.53 64.62 -68.76
CA ALA A 663 -35.41 64.26 -70.18
C ALA A 663 -34.04 63.59 -70.45
N GLY A 664 -34.06 62.40 -71.07
CA GLY A 664 -32.85 61.64 -71.40
C GLY A 664 -32.30 60.76 -70.27
N ALA A 665 -32.98 60.70 -69.11
CA ALA A 665 -32.52 59.92 -67.96
C ALA A 665 -33.04 58.47 -68.00
N SER A 666 -32.23 57.55 -67.46
CA SER A 666 -32.61 56.15 -67.24
C SER A 666 -32.87 55.90 -65.76
N TYR A 667 -33.92 55.13 -65.46
CA TYR A 667 -34.29 54.78 -64.09
C TYR A 667 -34.12 53.27 -63.84
N TRP A 668 -33.67 52.93 -62.65
CA TRP A 668 -33.41 51.57 -62.19
C TRP A 668 -34.07 51.33 -60.84
N LEU A 669 -34.53 50.10 -60.60
CA LEU A 669 -34.98 49.67 -59.27
C LEU A 669 -33.93 48.73 -58.68
N THR A 670 -33.49 49.02 -57.46
CA THR A 670 -32.55 48.16 -56.74
C THR A 670 -33.08 47.75 -55.37
N SER A 671 -33.14 46.45 -55.09
CA SER A 671 -33.42 45.95 -53.73
C SER A 671 -32.14 45.95 -52.90
N GLU A 672 -32.21 46.41 -51.65
CA GLU A 672 -31.08 46.42 -50.70
C GLU A 672 -31.36 45.60 -49.45
N SER A 673 -30.29 45.09 -48.84
CA SER A 673 -30.29 44.49 -47.50
C SER A 673 -29.76 45.49 -46.45
N PRO A 674 -30.10 45.32 -45.15
CA PRO A 674 -29.79 46.31 -44.10
C PRO A 674 -28.29 46.58 -43.88
N GLU A 675 -27.40 45.65 -44.24
CA GLU A 675 -26.02 45.62 -43.71
C GLU A 675 -24.90 45.47 -44.76
N SER A 676 -25.18 45.33 -46.07
CA SER A 676 -24.10 44.95 -47.01
C SER A 676 -24.04 45.62 -48.39
N GLN A 677 -24.90 46.58 -48.74
CA GLN A 677 -24.87 47.26 -50.06
C GLN A 677 -24.83 46.30 -51.28
N ILE A 678 -25.18 45.03 -51.11
CA ILE A 678 -25.38 44.10 -52.22
C ILE A 678 -26.76 44.42 -52.78
N SER A 679 -26.78 45.05 -53.95
CA SER A 679 -27.99 45.45 -54.66
C SER A 679 -28.28 44.49 -55.81
N SER A 680 -29.55 44.16 -56.00
CA SER A 680 -30.05 43.46 -57.18
C SER A 680 -30.88 44.46 -57.98
N GLY A 681 -30.52 44.69 -59.24
CA GLY A 681 -31.01 45.82 -60.04
C GLY A 681 -31.68 45.40 -61.33
N VAL A 682 -32.86 45.98 -61.63
CA VAL A 682 -33.57 45.80 -62.90
C VAL A 682 -33.83 47.17 -63.54
N ALA A 683 -33.56 47.28 -64.84
CA ALA A 683 -33.84 48.49 -65.60
C ALA A 683 -35.35 48.73 -65.67
N VAL A 684 -35.78 49.96 -65.42
CA VAL A 684 -37.19 50.36 -65.56
C VAL A 684 -37.45 50.89 -66.97
N THR A 685 -36.61 51.81 -67.47
CA THR A 685 -36.73 52.41 -68.82
C THR A 685 -35.50 53.25 -69.20
N THR A 686 -35.33 53.53 -70.49
CA THR A 686 -34.48 54.58 -71.06
C THR A 686 -35.43 55.61 -71.70
N LEU A 687 -35.54 56.82 -71.15
CA LEU A 687 -36.43 57.88 -71.67
C LEU A 687 -35.73 58.80 -72.67
#